data_AF-A0A945JVH6-F1
#
_entry.id   AF-A0A945JVH6-F1
#
_cell.length_a   1.000
_cell.length_b   1.000
_cell.length_c   1.000
_cell.angle_alpha   90.00
_cell.angle_beta   90.00
_cell.angle_gamma   90.00
#
_symmetry.space_group_name_H-M   'P 1'
#
loop_
_entity.id
_entity.type
_entity.pdbx_description
1 polymer ?
#
loop_
_entity_poly.entity_id
_entity_poly.type
_entity_poly.pdbx_seq_one_letter_code
_entity_poly.pdbx_strand_id
1 'polypeptide(L)'
;MTDGIFTDLRTHWFGHVGDTGMGIARHAGGVLTVAADGDVPAVPTPGDHLPYVMRFGLRVRLICRHTEASADHGQMVELKQEHDPAPKCSFLEEGPVRVGMRVAFDLLDAEGHYHGDGHQDVWLYREGDIHVTWSMHIIDDCAHGAVDAAWIEATGDEAYSQVWVGDDELGNEEISRTYGDDLPAKSIVLTGADSLPPVGLYWLRDAGDVVKIAYDHGPLPPFYASRWPTGMQQWCQGKMGWATHEAARVAVVRQDSGPTARFIWREGAQQDGVVVHAASLVISVAADEADLAKRIAAVQRPLTPQITGGEFRCYTEEDGIYEVGQGDPGKVVIEFPKDALERVVRVRHYRRKTQPRHRGGVIAFANGEPLRPQLMSEGELTDDICVPMDMSHRNDSVDDVLVSHRLSADQATTLQIERVAGVQATYQSEITGVDLQRRAGSRRDLAVWTSHNTHRPLLEVDLFSGAVHRLTGFEQLDPVIWEMPMAWFLSCGISPHHYCNLIQDFQILDTGPARIELYWRTLNANGRAQSETWLTIPADTPRPRLEVRMRMEVLRQWDGGTVEFSDIFPYPSRLPETWQHDAVMFMQKNSTSMIYTLRPDTSSSSADDSAAGPHLFYGLFASDRGNVLAFMNNRQHKQCPFHFSVCGNYIDVHVNFMPKTVPVPAGTVFDVDFVTELYGNGDTTAEQIRAIGAASLAAGELTVD
;
A
#
# COMPACT_ATOMS: atom_id res chain seq x y z
N MET A 1 2.67 -7.73 15.03
CA MET A 1 3.61 -6.95 14.20
C MET A 1 2.82 -6.55 12.99
N THR A 2 2.66 -5.24 12.78
CA THR A 2 1.80 -4.67 11.73
C THR A 2 2.47 -4.83 10.36
N ASP A 3 1.67 -5.10 9.33
CA ASP A 3 2.19 -5.10 7.96
C ASP A 3 2.19 -3.68 7.42
N GLY A 4 3.02 -3.46 6.39
CA GLY A 4 3.19 -2.14 5.84
C GLY A 4 1.98 -1.68 5.04
N ILE A 5 1.31 -0.63 5.51
CA ILE A 5 0.30 0.11 4.74
C ILE A 5 0.43 1.62 4.89
N PHE A 6 -0.19 2.35 3.96
CA PHE A 6 -0.44 3.77 4.06
C PHE A 6 -1.78 4.08 4.74
N THR A 7 -1.75 5.01 5.67
CA THR A 7 -2.93 5.60 6.32
C THR A 7 -3.17 7.01 5.79
N ASP A 8 -4.44 7.37 5.56
CA ASP A 8 -4.83 8.73 5.22
C ASP A 8 -4.96 9.60 6.48
N LEU A 9 -4.05 10.56 6.66
CA LEU A 9 -4.09 11.56 7.73
C LEU A 9 -4.69 12.91 7.29
N ARG A 10 -5.31 12.97 6.11
CA ARG A 10 -5.80 14.17 5.37
C ARG A 10 -4.72 15.14 4.91
N THR A 11 -3.76 15.45 5.77
CA THR A 11 -2.62 16.31 5.43
C THR A 11 -1.46 15.51 4.86
N HIS A 12 -1.36 14.23 5.19
CA HIS A 12 -0.28 13.34 4.78
C HIS A 12 -0.82 11.95 4.41
N TRP A 13 -0.10 11.27 3.52
CA TRP A 13 -0.08 9.82 3.48
C TRP A 13 0.99 9.34 4.46
N PHE A 14 0.62 8.50 5.42
CA PHE A 14 1.57 7.98 6.41
C PHE A 14 1.78 6.48 6.20
N GLY A 15 2.95 6.10 5.69
CA GLY A 15 3.36 4.70 5.57
C GLY A 15 4.11 4.27 6.82
N HIS A 16 3.78 3.10 7.36
CA HIS A 16 4.49 2.54 8.51
C HIS A 16 4.72 1.05 8.30
N VAL A 17 5.91 0.55 8.61
CA VAL A 17 6.21 -0.90 8.62
C VAL A 17 7.35 -1.15 9.60
N GLY A 18 7.18 -2.14 10.48
CA GLY A 18 8.09 -2.30 11.61
C GLY A 18 7.97 -1.13 12.57
N ASP A 19 9.10 -0.60 13.02
CA ASP A 19 9.16 0.45 14.06
C ASP A 19 9.38 1.86 13.48
N THR A 20 9.43 2.00 12.16
CA THR A 20 9.71 3.28 11.47
C THR A 20 8.50 3.72 10.66
N GLY A 21 8.24 5.02 10.65
CA GLY A 21 7.19 5.66 9.85
C GLY A 21 7.75 6.65 8.83
N MET A 22 6.99 6.87 7.75
CA MET A 22 7.22 7.96 6.82
C MET A 22 5.92 8.69 6.49
N GLY A 23 5.97 10.03 6.54
CA GLY A 23 4.88 10.90 6.14
C GLY A 23 5.18 11.60 4.83
N ILE A 24 4.18 11.69 3.95
CA ILE A 24 4.28 12.36 2.66
C ILE A 24 3.17 13.41 2.55
N ALA A 25 3.56 14.68 2.46
CA ALA A 25 2.62 15.80 2.51
C ALA A 25 1.72 15.91 1.26
N ARG A 26 0.41 15.80 1.44
CA ARG A 26 -0.59 15.83 0.35
C ARG A 26 -0.75 17.20 -0.31
N HIS A 27 -0.29 18.26 0.35
CA HIS A 27 -0.49 19.65 -0.05
C HIS A 27 0.79 20.49 -0.03
N ALA A 28 1.95 19.84 -0.10
CA ALA A 28 3.26 20.50 -0.09
C ALA A 28 4.28 19.66 -0.88
N GLY A 29 4.00 19.43 -2.17
CA GLY A 29 4.88 18.71 -3.11
C GLY A 29 5.24 17.28 -2.72
N GLY A 30 4.54 16.67 -1.76
CA GLY A 30 4.88 15.36 -1.23
C GLY A 30 6.17 15.35 -0.42
N VAL A 31 6.51 16.46 0.24
CA VAL A 31 7.65 16.52 1.17
C VAL A 31 7.67 15.32 2.10
N LEU A 32 8.82 14.64 2.11
CA LEU A 32 9.06 13.44 2.90
C LEU A 32 9.45 13.82 4.32
N THR A 33 8.80 13.17 5.28
CA THR A 33 9.13 13.19 6.70
C THR A 33 9.38 11.75 7.16
N VAL A 34 10.39 11.56 7.99
CA VAL A 34 10.74 10.27 8.59
C VAL A 34 10.50 10.37 10.08
N ALA A 35 9.72 9.45 10.63
CA ALA A 35 9.40 9.38 12.06
C ALA A 35 10.21 8.27 12.74
N ALA A 36 10.59 8.51 14.01
CA ALA A 36 11.32 7.54 14.83
C ALA A 36 10.44 6.35 15.26
N ASP A 37 9.14 6.58 15.40
CA ASP A 37 8.15 5.59 15.76
C ASP A 37 7.21 5.30 14.57
N GLY A 38 6.85 4.03 14.43
CA GLY A 38 5.83 3.56 13.47
C GLY A 38 4.40 3.85 13.94
N ASP A 39 4.23 4.54 15.07
CA ASP A 39 2.93 4.89 15.61
C ASP A 39 2.24 5.88 14.68
N VAL A 40 1.09 5.47 14.12
CA VAL A 40 0.25 6.34 13.32
C VAL A 40 -0.24 7.49 14.20
N PRO A 41 0.12 8.76 13.93
CA PRO A 41 -0.32 9.85 14.76
C PRO A 41 -1.84 9.98 14.68
N ALA A 42 -2.48 10.29 15.82
CA ALA A 42 -3.89 10.66 15.82
C ALA A 42 -4.11 11.81 14.83
N VAL A 43 -5.19 11.76 14.04
CA VAL A 43 -5.49 12.69 12.93
C VAL A 43 -5.01 14.11 13.27
N PRO A 44 -3.87 14.56 12.70
CA PRO A 44 -3.25 15.82 13.09
C PRO A 44 -4.20 16.97 12.76
N THR A 45 -4.15 18.03 13.56
CA THR A 45 -4.92 19.25 13.25
C THR A 45 -4.40 19.81 11.92
N PRO A 46 -5.27 20.32 11.02
CA PRO A 46 -4.81 21.01 9.83
C PRO A 46 -3.82 22.12 10.19
N GLY A 47 -2.58 22.01 9.71
CA GLY A 47 -1.49 22.95 9.98
C GLY A 47 -0.41 22.44 10.94
N ASP A 48 -0.64 21.34 11.67
CA ASP A 48 0.40 20.72 12.49
C ASP A 48 1.41 19.96 11.61
N HIS A 49 2.70 20.12 11.89
CA HIS A 49 3.74 19.24 11.33
C HIS A 49 3.70 17.90 12.06
N LEU A 50 3.85 16.79 11.31
CA LEU A 50 4.10 15.49 11.93
C LEU A 50 5.43 15.55 12.69
N PRO A 51 5.56 14.90 13.86
CA PRO A 51 6.85 14.65 14.47
C PRO A 51 7.78 13.95 13.48
N TYR A 52 9.05 14.36 13.43
CA TYR A 52 10.02 13.80 12.49
C TYR A 52 11.42 13.77 13.11
N VAL A 53 12.20 12.75 12.76
CA VAL A 53 13.65 12.76 12.96
C VAL A 53 14.38 13.41 11.79
N MET A 54 13.83 13.28 10.59
CA MET A 54 14.35 13.91 9.38
C MET A 54 13.22 14.37 8.47
N ARG A 55 13.43 15.50 7.78
CA ARG A 55 12.54 16.01 6.74
C ARG A 55 13.34 16.39 5.49
N PHE A 56 12.79 16.14 4.31
CA PHE A 56 13.47 16.34 3.03
C PHE A 56 12.64 17.19 2.07
N GLY A 57 13.29 18.12 1.38
CA GLY A 57 12.67 18.93 0.33
C GLY A 57 13.64 19.30 -0.78
N LEU A 58 13.16 19.27 -2.02
CA LEU A 58 13.92 19.71 -3.19
C LEU A 58 13.95 21.25 -3.29
N ARG A 59 15.10 21.80 -3.67
CA ARG A 59 15.35 23.23 -3.85
C ARG A 59 16.06 23.49 -5.18
N VAL A 60 15.64 24.54 -5.89
CA VAL A 60 16.31 25.03 -7.10
C VAL A 60 16.40 26.55 -7.06
N ARG A 61 17.52 27.13 -7.50
CA ARG A 61 17.64 28.57 -7.74
C ARG A 61 17.87 28.82 -9.21
N LEU A 62 17.08 29.71 -9.78
CA LEU A 62 17.18 30.10 -11.18
C LEU A 62 16.73 31.54 -11.41
N ILE A 63 17.05 32.10 -12.56
CA ILE A 63 16.56 33.42 -12.98
C ILE A 63 15.12 33.26 -13.50
N CYS A 64 14.13 33.93 -12.91
CA CYS A 64 12.76 33.88 -13.42
C CYS A 64 12.63 34.65 -14.75
N ARG A 65 11.97 34.06 -15.74
CA ARG A 65 11.62 34.68 -17.03
C ARG A 65 10.13 34.61 -17.38
N HIS A 66 9.28 34.06 -16.50
CA HIS A 66 7.87 33.72 -16.76
C HIS A 66 7.06 34.82 -17.47
N THR A 67 6.89 36.00 -16.86
CA THR A 67 6.17 37.12 -17.49
C THR A 67 6.99 38.39 -17.41
N GLU A 68 7.25 39.09 -18.53
CA GLU A 68 8.05 40.34 -18.50
C GLU A 68 7.49 41.43 -17.56
N ALA A 69 6.17 41.37 -17.26
CA ALA A 69 5.50 42.31 -16.38
C ALA A 69 5.54 41.92 -14.88
N SER A 70 6.01 40.71 -14.54
CA SER A 70 6.08 40.26 -13.15
C SER A 70 7.28 40.88 -12.42
N ALA A 71 7.13 41.12 -11.12
CA ALA A 71 8.15 41.83 -10.32
C ALA A 71 9.45 41.01 -10.15
N ASP A 72 9.36 39.69 -10.28
CA ASP A 72 10.43 38.72 -10.20
C ASP A 72 11.11 38.45 -11.56
N HIS A 73 10.63 39.05 -12.65
CA HIS A 73 11.26 38.88 -13.97
C HIS A 73 12.73 39.34 -13.95
N GLY A 74 13.61 38.48 -14.43
CA GLY A 74 15.06 38.68 -14.43
C GLY A 74 15.71 38.60 -13.04
N GLN A 75 14.95 38.28 -11.99
CA GLN A 75 15.47 38.08 -10.63
C GLN A 75 15.80 36.61 -10.39
N MET A 76 16.75 36.37 -9.48
CA MET A 76 17.00 35.04 -8.93
C MET A 76 15.84 34.67 -8.00
N VAL A 77 15.15 33.58 -8.29
CA VAL A 77 14.08 33.02 -7.46
C VAL A 77 14.47 31.65 -6.93
N GLU A 78 13.83 31.23 -5.84
CA GLU A 78 14.00 29.90 -5.26
C GLU A 78 12.70 29.10 -5.44
N LEU A 79 12.84 27.94 -6.08
CA LEU A 79 11.79 26.94 -6.20
C LEU A 79 11.88 25.99 -5.02
N LYS A 80 10.73 25.65 -4.44
CA LYS A 80 10.64 24.72 -3.33
C LYS A 80 9.60 23.66 -3.65
N GLN A 81 9.92 22.39 -3.38
CA GLN A 81 8.96 21.29 -3.48
C GLN A 81 7.66 21.61 -2.73
N GLU A 82 7.75 22.21 -1.54
CA GLU A 82 6.62 22.62 -0.70
C GLU A 82 5.63 23.56 -1.39
N HIS A 83 6.05 24.29 -2.43
CA HIS A 83 5.18 25.25 -3.11
C HIS A 83 4.09 24.59 -3.96
N ASP A 84 4.23 23.31 -4.34
CA ASP A 84 3.18 22.59 -5.04
C ASP A 84 2.03 22.19 -4.08
N PRO A 85 0.82 22.75 -4.22
CA PRO A 85 -0.30 22.45 -3.34
C PRO A 85 -1.02 21.13 -3.68
N ALA A 86 -0.70 20.51 -4.82
CA ALA A 86 -1.43 19.35 -5.34
C ALA A 86 -0.50 18.32 -6.04
N PRO A 87 0.51 17.78 -5.32
CA PRO A 87 1.34 16.71 -5.84
C PRO A 87 0.52 15.46 -6.15
N LYS A 88 0.93 14.72 -7.17
CA LYS A 88 0.35 13.42 -7.51
C LYS A 88 1.07 12.34 -6.71
N CYS A 89 0.34 11.64 -5.84
CA CYS A 89 0.84 10.48 -5.10
C CYS A 89 0.30 9.17 -5.72
N SER A 90 1.20 8.23 -6.01
CA SER A 90 0.89 6.90 -6.55
C SER A 90 1.45 5.83 -5.62
N PHE A 91 0.59 4.97 -5.07
CA PHE A 91 0.99 3.84 -4.23
C PHE A 91 1.67 2.78 -5.10
N LEU A 92 2.93 2.47 -4.80
CA LEU A 92 3.70 1.50 -5.58
C LEU A 92 3.51 0.08 -5.03
N GLU A 93 3.65 -0.11 -3.72
CA GLU A 93 3.56 -1.41 -3.06
C GLU A 93 3.14 -1.28 -1.60
N GLU A 94 2.45 -2.28 -1.07
CA GLU A 94 2.10 -2.40 0.34
C GLU A 94 2.14 -3.87 0.78
N GLY A 95 2.65 -4.15 1.98
CA GLY A 95 2.77 -5.52 2.47
C GLY A 95 3.78 -5.73 3.60
N PRO A 96 4.07 -7.00 3.94
CA PRO A 96 4.84 -7.36 5.13
C PRO A 96 6.35 -7.05 5.04
N VAL A 97 6.88 -6.76 3.84
CA VAL A 97 8.30 -6.50 3.61
C VAL A 97 8.58 -5.00 3.49
N ARG A 98 7.79 -4.28 2.69
CA ARG A 98 7.95 -2.83 2.45
C ARG A 98 6.65 -2.16 2.02
N VAL A 99 6.63 -0.84 2.18
CA VAL A 99 5.68 0.06 1.50
C VAL A 99 6.43 0.99 0.55
N GLY A 100 5.79 1.35 -0.56
CA GLY A 100 6.38 2.21 -1.58
C GLY A 100 5.40 3.24 -2.11
N MET A 101 5.90 4.44 -2.39
CA MET A 101 5.11 5.50 -3.02
C MET A 101 5.94 6.35 -3.98
N ARG A 102 5.34 6.71 -5.10
CA ARG A 102 5.83 7.69 -6.07
C ARG A 102 5.10 9.00 -5.89
N VAL A 103 5.84 10.10 -5.94
CA VAL A 103 5.29 11.45 -5.97
C VAL A 103 5.82 12.19 -7.18
N ALA A 104 4.92 12.79 -7.96
CA ALA A 104 5.25 13.78 -8.97
C ALA A 104 4.71 15.14 -8.53
N PHE A 105 5.52 16.20 -8.64
CA PHE A 105 5.20 17.54 -8.15
C PHE A 105 5.74 18.63 -9.07
N ASP A 106 5.14 19.81 -8.99
CA ASP A 106 5.61 21.00 -9.72
C ASP A 106 6.73 21.74 -8.99
N LEU A 107 7.67 22.29 -9.76
CA LEU A 107 8.68 23.21 -9.25
C LEU A 107 8.20 24.65 -9.45
N LEU A 108 7.57 25.17 -8.40
CA LEU A 108 6.99 26.50 -8.37
C LEU A 108 7.85 27.49 -7.57
N ASP A 109 7.90 28.75 -8.03
CA ASP A 109 8.42 29.85 -7.21
C ASP A 109 7.38 30.33 -6.18
N ALA A 110 7.75 31.34 -5.38
CA ALA A 110 6.89 31.86 -4.32
C ALA A 110 5.61 32.56 -4.84
N GLU A 111 5.60 33.01 -6.10
CA GLU A 111 4.43 33.62 -6.75
C GLU A 111 3.55 32.57 -7.44
N GLY A 112 3.99 31.30 -7.44
CA GLY A 112 3.28 30.17 -8.03
C GLY A 112 3.54 29.99 -9.53
N HIS A 113 4.58 30.60 -10.09
CA HIS A 113 4.96 30.36 -11.48
C HIS A 113 5.62 28.99 -11.61
N TYR A 114 5.28 28.29 -12.69
CA TYR A 114 5.85 26.99 -13.02
C TYR A 114 7.16 27.13 -13.79
N HIS A 115 8.17 26.34 -13.41
CA HIS A 115 9.49 26.33 -14.07
C HIS A 115 9.95 24.92 -14.49
N GLY A 116 9.25 23.87 -14.01
CA GLY A 116 9.61 22.49 -14.28
C GLY A 116 8.97 21.52 -13.31
N ASP A 117 9.44 20.28 -13.34
CA ASP A 117 8.84 19.16 -12.63
C ASP A 117 9.85 18.51 -11.67
N GLY A 118 9.34 17.92 -10.60
CA GLY A 118 10.10 17.08 -9.68
C GLY A 118 9.39 15.74 -9.45
N HIS A 119 10.18 14.70 -9.23
CA HIS A 119 9.69 13.35 -8.93
C HIS A 119 10.47 12.76 -7.76
N GLN A 120 9.80 11.97 -6.94
CA GLN A 120 10.44 11.13 -5.91
C GLN A 120 9.79 9.75 -5.82
N ASP A 121 10.61 8.70 -5.77
CA ASP A 121 10.20 7.35 -5.40
C ASP A 121 10.74 7.04 -4.01
N VAL A 122 9.88 6.58 -3.10
CA VAL A 122 10.21 6.29 -1.71
C VAL A 122 9.83 4.85 -1.37
N TRP A 123 10.75 4.12 -0.74
CA TRP A 123 10.56 2.74 -0.27
C TRP A 123 10.96 2.65 1.20
N LEU A 124 10.02 2.31 2.08
CA LEU A 124 10.30 2.06 3.51
C LEU A 124 10.29 0.56 3.77
N TYR A 125 11.39 0.07 4.35
CA TYR A 125 11.57 -1.30 4.78
C TYR A 125 11.35 -1.47 6.28
N ARG A 126 10.92 -2.67 6.63
CA ARG A 126 10.61 -3.07 8.01
C ARG A 126 11.75 -2.84 9.01
N GLU A 127 12.99 -2.97 8.57
CA GLU A 127 14.17 -2.74 9.42
C GLU A 127 14.46 -1.26 9.70
N GLY A 128 13.76 -0.31 9.08
CA GLY A 128 13.95 1.13 9.27
C GLY A 128 14.83 1.80 8.22
N ASP A 129 15.18 1.09 7.16
CA ASP A 129 15.83 1.68 5.99
C ASP A 129 14.77 2.25 5.03
N ILE A 130 15.03 3.45 4.54
CA ILE A 130 14.21 4.15 3.57
C ILE A 130 15.09 4.49 2.37
N HIS A 131 14.74 3.94 1.21
CA HIS A 131 15.38 4.30 -0.04
C HIS A 131 14.55 5.39 -0.71
N VAL A 132 15.21 6.48 -1.07
CA VAL A 132 14.57 7.59 -1.76
C VAL A 132 15.35 7.94 -3.00
N THR A 133 14.66 8.08 -4.12
CA THR A 133 15.24 8.60 -5.34
C THR A 133 14.53 9.87 -5.71
N TRP A 134 15.26 10.99 -5.82
CA TRP A 134 14.73 12.25 -6.35
C TRP A 134 15.17 12.46 -7.77
N SER A 135 14.36 13.22 -8.51
CA SER A 135 14.74 13.79 -9.79
C SER A 135 14.06 15.12 -10.01
N MET A 136 14.69 15.97 -10.81
CA MET A 136 14.19 17.29 -11.18
C MET A 136 14.49 17.60 -12.65
N HIS A 137 13.53 18.24 -13.31
CA HIS A 137 13.57 18.62 -14.71
C HIS A 137 13.16 20.09 -14.82
N ILE A 138 14.11 20.96 -15.14
CA ILE A 138 13.85 22.35 -15.50
C ILE A 138 13.88 22.44 -17.02
N ILE A 139 12.72 22.70 -17.63
CA ILE A 139 12.48 22.44 -19.07
C ILE A 139 11.88 23.61 -19.84
N ASP A 140 11.26 24.59 -19.17
CA ASP A 140 10.61 25.73 -19.81
C ASP A 140 11.60 26.90 -19.99
N ASP A 141 12.44 26.82 -21.03
CA ASP A 141 13.46 27.82 -21.33
C ASP A 141 12.92 29.23 -21.62
N CYS A 142 11.60 29.36 -21.76
CA CYS A 142 10.90 30.62 -21.90
C CYS A 142 10.48 31.19 -20.53
N ALA A 143 10.11 30.32 -19.58
CA ALA A 143 9.74 30.72 -18.21
C ALA A 143 10.93 30.86 -17.26
N HIS A 144 12.09 30.29 -17.58
CA HIS A 144 13.30 30.41 -16.75
C HIS A 144 14.55 30.83 -17.55
N GLY A 145 15.50 31.45 -16.85
CA GLY A 145 16.86 31.70 -17.30
C GLY A 145 17.84 30.71 -16.69
N ALA A 146 19.08 31.15 -16.46
CA ALA A 146 20.11 30.26 -15.95
C ALA A 146 19.74 29.66 -14.58
N VAL A 147 19.91 28.35 -14.45
CA VAL A 147 19.85 27.61 -13.18
C VAL A 147 21.20 27.76 -12.49
N ASP A 148 21.20 28.26 -11.25
CA ASP A 148 22.40 28.53 -10.45
C ASP A 148 22.72 27.41 -9.46
N ALA A 149 21.69 26.88 -8.81
CA ALA A 149 21.83 25.87 -7.78
C ALA A 149 20.67 24.87 -7.77
N ALA A 150 20.96 23.62 -7.40
CA ALA A 150 19.97 22.56 -7.22
C ALA A 150 20.45 21.57 -6.15
N TRP A 151 19.60 21.31 -5.15
CA TRP A 151 19.94 20.41 -4.04
C TRP A 151 18.71 19.78 -3.37
N ILE A 152 18.93 18.69 -2.66
CA ILE A 152 18.00 18.17 -1.64
C ILE A 152 18.45 18.71 -0.28
N GLU A 153 17.53 19.36 0.41
CA GLU A 153 17.73 19.83 1.78
C GLU A 153 17.13 18.82 2.76
N ALA A 154 17.94 18.36 3.71
CA ALA A 154 17.55 17.46 4.77
C ALA A 154 17.72 18.16 6.13
N THR A 155 16.65 18.30 6.90
CA THR A 155 16.65 18.92 8.23
C THR A 155 16.36 17.87 9.28
N GLY A 156 17.24 17.74 10.27
CA GLY A 156 17.08 16.83 11.40
C GLY A 156 16.51 17.53 12.65
N ASP A 157 16.05 16.73 13.60
CA ASP A 157 15.59 17.19 14.91
C ASP A 157 16.70 17.95 15.69
N GLU A 158 16.31 18.99 16.44
CA GLU A 158 17.24 19.82 17.23
C GLU A 158 18.00 19.05 18.31
N ALA A 159 17.45 17.92 18.79
CA ALA A 159 18.08 17.08 19.80
C ALA A 159 19.21 16.17 19.26
N TYR A 160 19.47 16.17 17.95
CA TYR A 160 20.69 15.58 17.38
C TYR A 160 21.91 16.47 17.66
N SER A 161 22.68 16.11 18.70
CA SER A 161 23.81 16.91 19.19
C SER A 161 25.16 16.57 18.54
N GLN A 162 25.28 15.40 17.92
CA GLN A 162 26.49 14.93 17.23
C GLN A 162 26.16 14.61 15.78
N VAL A 163 26.97 15.15 14.85
CA VAL A 163 26.80 14.91 13.42
C VAL A 163 28.17 14.64 12.83
N TRP A 164 28.29 13.55 12.07
CA TRP A 164 29.51 13.12 11.42
C TRP A 164 29.31 13.11 9.92
N VAL A 165 30.25 13.66 9.15
CA VAL A 165 30.27 13.61 7.69
C VAL A 165 31.47 12.77 7.28
N GLY A 166 31.22 11.52 6.91
CA GLY A 166 32.27 10.51 6.84
C GLY A 166 32.97 10.35 8.20
N ASP A 167 34.27 10.64 8.24
CA ASP A 167 35.08 10.56 9.46
C ASP A 167 35.18 11.91 10.21
N ASP A 168 34.59 12.99 9.68
CA ASP A 168 34.70 14.34 10.24
C ASP A 168 33.50 14.70 11.13
N GLU A 169 33.75 15.06 12.39
CA GLU A 169 32.71 15.57 13.31
C GLU A 169 32.37 17.04 13.00
N LEU A 170 31.08 17.35 12.90
CA LEU A 170 30.56 18.69 12.70
C LEU A 170 30.75 19.54 13.96
N GLY A 171 31.66 20.52 13.88
CA GLY A 171 31.82 21.57 14.88
C GLY A 171 30.84 22.74 14.69
N ASN A 172 31.32 23.96 14.89
CA ASN A 172 30.53 25.20 14.73
C ASN A 172 30.50 25.73 13.28
N GLU A 173 31.38 25.22 12.42
CA GLU A 173 31.50 25.64 11.02
C GLU A 173 30.88 24.60 10.09
N GLU A 174 30.42 25.03 8.93
CA GLU A 174 29.90 24.13 7.89
C GLU A 174 31.00 23.17 7.41
N ILE A 175 30.67 21.89 7.32
CA ILE A 175 31.49 20.90 6.61
C ILE A 175 30.98 20.79 5.18
N SER A 176 31.87 20.99 4.21
CA SER A 176 31.58 20.79 2.79
C SER A 176 32.58 19.81 2.17
N ARG A 177 32.08 18.86 1.39
CA ARG A 177 32.89 17.80 0.76
C ARG A 177 32.36 17.46 -0.63
N THR A 178 33.25 17.32 -1.60
CA THR A 178 32.90 16.86 -2.94
C THR A 178 32.62 15.36 -2.93
N TYR A 179 31.67 14.90 -3.75
CA TYR A 179 31.41 13.47 -3.92
C TYR A 179 32.60 12.79 -4.61
N GLY A 180 33.01 11.62 -4.13
CA GLY A 180 34.12 10.85 -4.71
C GLY A 180 35.19 10.49 -3.67
N ASP A 181 36.46 10.46 -4.10
CA ASP A 181 37.60 10.00 -3.29
C ASP A 181 37.89 10.90 -2.06
N ASP A 182 37.42 12.16 -2.08
CA ASP A 182 37.53 13.11 -0.96
C ASP A 182 36.58 12.78 0.20
N LEU A 183 35.72 11.77 0.05
CA LEU A 183 34.77 11.33 1.06
C LEU A 183 34.73 9.79 1.15
N PRO A 184 35.66 9.18 1.92
CA PRO A 184 35.85 7.73 1.95
C PRO A 184 34.66 6.97 2.57
N ALA A 185 33.95 7.59 3.52
CA ALA A 185 32.73 7.04 4.13
C ALA A 185 31.51 7.84 3.68
N LYS A 186 30.78 7.33 2.66
CA LYS A 186 29.65 7.97 1.97
C LYS A 186 28.39 8.14 2.84
N SER A 187 28.51 8.78 3.99
CA SER A 187 27.46 8.88 4.99
C SER A 187 27.54 10.16 5.81
N ILE A 188 26.38 10.65 6.20
CA ILE A 188 26.19 11.54 7.34
C ILE A 188 25.55 10.72 8.45
N VAL A 189 26.12 10.75 9.66
CA VAL A 189 25.58 10.07 10.84
C VAL A 189 25.15 11.10 11.87
N LEU A 190 23.92 10.99 12.34
CA LEU A 190 23.32 11.86 13.35
C LEU A 190 23.03 11.04 14.61
N THR A 191 23.61 11.47 15.73
CA THR A 191 23.38 10.91 17.06
C THR A 191 23.08 12.03 18.04
N GLY A 192 22.36 11.73 19.12
CA GLY A 192 21.72 12.77 19.92
C GLY A 192 21.29 12.31 21.31
N ALA A 193 20.24 12.93 21.82
CA ALA A 193 19.62 12.52 23.08
C ALA A 193 19.26 11.01 23.06
N ASP A 194 19.35 10.34 24.21
CA ASP A 194 19.02 8.91 24.38
C ASP A 194 17.58 8.55 23.91
N SER A 195 16.71 9.55 23.78
CA SER A 195 15.33 9.41 23.28
C SER A 195 15.22 9.36 21.75
N LEU A 196 16.29 9.65 21.00
CA LEU A 196 16.30 9.63 19.54
C LEU A 196 17.12 8.45 19.01
N PRO A 197 16.60 7.70 18.03
CA PRO A 197 17.39 6.69 17.35
C PRO A 197 18.52 7.33 16.53
N PRO A 198 19.69 6.70 16.41
CA PRO A 198 20.71 7.09 15.44
C PRO A 198 20.17 7.06 14.02
N VAL A 199 20.48 8.10 13.24
CA VAL A 199 20.08 8.22 11.84
C VAL A 199 21.31 8.31 10.94
N GLY A 200 21.33 7.53 9.87
CA GLY A 200 22.31 7.66 8.80
C GLY A 200 21.68 8.13 7.50
N LEU A 201 22.31 9.08 6.83
CA LEU A 201 22.02 9.48 5.45
C LEU A 201 23.21 9.07 4.60
N TYR A 202 23.06 8.09 3.72
CA TYR A 202 24.18 7.65 2.90
C TYR A 202 23.77 7.50 1.45
N TRP A 203 24.62 8.02 0.58
CA TRP A 203 24.37 8.04 -0.85
C TRP A 203 24.98 6.80 -1.51
N LEU A 204 24.29 6.40 -2.56
CA LEU A 204 24.60 5.20 -3.30
C LEU A 204 25.71 5.49 -4.32
N ARG A 205 26.20 4.44 -5.00
CA ARG A 205 27.31 4.65 -5.95
C ARG A 205 26.78 5.45 -7.13
N ASP A 206 27.58 6.41 -7.61
CA ASP A 206 27.33 7.11 -8.87
C ASP A 206 27.56 6.12 -10.04
N ALA A 207 26.67 5.15 -10.19
CA ALA A 207 26.59 4.33 -11.38
C ALA A 207 26.03 5.26 -12.47
N GLY A 208 26.84 5.61 -13.48
CA GLY A 208 26.47 6.57 -14.52
C GLY A 208 25.19 6.20 -15.29
N ASP A 209 25.30 5.87 -16.58
CA ASP A 209 24.13 5.44 -17.37
C ASP A 209 23.62 4.07 -16.87
N VAL A 210 22.57 4.08 -16.02
CA VAL A 210 21.97 2.88 -15.41
C VAL A 210 20.90 2.22 -16.29
N VAL A 211 20.54 2.83 -17.42
CA VAL A 211 19.47 2.35 -18.31
C VAL A 211 19.71 0.88 -18.71
N LYS A 212 20.96 0.52 -19.00
CA LYS A 212 21.33 -0.84 -19.45
C LYS A 212 21.16 -1.93 -18.39
N ILE A 213 21.27 -1.58 -17.10
CA ILE A 213 21.08 -2.53 -15.99
C ILE A 213 19.60 -2.88 -15.87
N ALA A 214 18.74 -1.92 -16.22
CA ALA A 214 17.32 -1.97 -15.95
C ALA A 214 16.45 -2.57 -17.08
N TYR A 215 17.02 -2.80 -18.26
CA TYR A 215 16.39 -3.60 -19.31
C TYR A 215 16.62 -5.11 -19.13
N ASP A 216 15.54 -5.91 -19.01
CA ASP A 216 15.57 -7.36 -19.23
C ASP A 216 14.54 -7.72 -20.32
N HIS A 217 15.02 -7.72 -21.57
CA HIS A 217 14.19 -8.03 -22.74
C HIS A 217 14.00 -9.53 -23.00
N GLY A 218 14.71 -10.41 -22.29
CA GLY A 218 14.79 -11.81 -22.67
C GLY A 218 15.18 -12.03 -24.15
N PRO A 219 14.94 -13.23 -24.71
CA PRO A 219 15.37 -13.58 -26.07
C PRO A 219 14.35 -13.28 -27.20
N LEU A 220 13.15 -12.79 -26.92
CA LEU A 220 12.08 -12.57 -27.93
C LEU A 220 11.68 -11.08 -28.00
N PRO A 221 11.42 -10.51 -29.21
CA PRO A 221 11.06 -9.10 -29.31
C PRO A 221 9.66 -8.81 -28.72
N PRO A 222 9.47 -7.66 -28.06
CA PRO A 222 8.52 -7.51 -26.95
C PRO A 222 7.46 -6.42 -27.21
N PHE A 223 6.20 -6.70 -26.91
CA PHE A 223 5.20 -5.65 -26.66
C PHE A 223 4.64 -5.85 -25.25
N TYR A 224 5.42 -6.01 -24.18
CA TYR A 224 6.63 -5.28 -23.74
C TYR A 224 7.40 -6.16 -22.74
N ALA A 225 8.69 -5.90 -22.50
CA ALA A 225 9.69 -6.76 -21.84
C ALA A 225 9.33 -7.42 -20.48
N SER A 226 10.12 -8.41 -20.04
CA SER A 226 10.02 -9.05 -18.71
C SER A 226 10.06 -8.04 -17.57
N ARG A 227 10.89 -7.01 -17.73
CA ARG A 227 11.06 -5.91 -16.77
C ARG A 227 11.59 -4.68 -17.50
N TRP A 228 10.89 -3.56 -17.33
CA TRP A 228 11.31 -2.26 -17.82
C TRP A 228 12.18 -1.52 -16.79
N PRO A 229 12.94 -0.50 -17.20
CA PRO A 229 13.55 0.43 -16.27
C PRO A 229 12.49 1.03 -15.35
N THR A 230 12.86 1.37 -14.12
CA THR A 230 11.93 2.04 -13.21
C THR A 230 11.43 3.34 -13.85
N GLY A 231 10.22 3.80 -13.51
CA GLY A 231 9.72 5.08 -14.01
C GLY A 231 10.71 6.24 -13.82
N MET A 232 11.48 6.24 -12.72
CA MET A 232 12.57 7.20 -12.48
C MET A 232 13.68 7.13 -13.53
N GLN A 233 14.17 5.93 -13.85
CA GLN A 233 15.20 5.74 -14.88
C GLN A 233 14.72 6.12 -16.27
N GLN A 234 13.44 5.87 -16.58
CA GLN A 234 12.85 6.29 -17.84
C GLN A 234 12.78 7.82 -17.93
N TRP A 235 12.36 8.47 -16.84
CA TRP A 235 12.21 9.91 -16.79
C TRP A 235 13.56 10.63 -16.93
N CYS A 236 14.57 10.21 -16.16
CA CYS A 236 15.90 10.82 -16.20
C CYS A 236 16.79 10.31 -17.35
N GLN A 237 16.26 9.43 -18.23
CA GLN A 237 17.02 8.74 -19.27
C GLN A 237 18.28 8.04 -18.70
N GLY A 238 18.14 7.49 -17.50
CA GLY A 238 19.16 6.86 -16.66
C GLY A 238 20.39 7.69 -16.34
N LYS A 239 20.31 9.02 -16.43
CA LYS A 239 21.32 9.92 -15.86
C LYS A 239 21.11 10.05 -14.36
N MET A 240 21.74 9.16 -13.61
CA MET A 240 21.63 9.07 -12.16
C MET A 240 22.97 9.34 -11.48
N GLY A 241 22.95 10.04 -10.34
CA GLY A 241 24.12 10.24 -9.50
C GLY A 241 24.13 11.61 -8.81
N TRP A 242 24.83 11.66 -7.69
CA TRP A 242 25.14 12.90 -7.00
C TRP A 242 26.33 13.60 -7.64
N ALA A 243 27.34 12.85 -8.10
CA ALA A 243 28.56 13.39 -8.72
C ALA A 243 28.42 13.72 -10.22
N THR A 244 27.24 14.18 -10.69
CA THR A 244 26.99 14.43 -12.12
C THR A 244 27.54 15.77 -12.64
N HIS A 245 28.08 16.61 -11.76
CA HIS A 245 28.57 17.95 -12.10
C HIS A 245 29.78 18.32 -11.22
N GLU A 246 30.69 19.16 -11.71
CA GLU A 246 31.94 19.52 -11.00
C GLU A 246 31.71 20.28 -9.68
N ALA A 247 30.62 21.03 -9.62
CA ALA A 247 30.18 21.75 -8.42
C ALA A 247 29.34 20.88 -7.46
N ALA A 248 29.21 19.58 -7.71
CA ALA A 248 28.44 18.68 -6.85
C ALA A 248 29.18 18.39 -5.54
N ARG A 249 28.45 18.47 -4.42
CA ARG A 249 29.01 18.28 -3.08
C ARG A 249 27.92 17.99 -2.05
N VAL A 250 28.34 17.55 -0.87
CA VAL A 250 27.53 17.53 0.33
C VAL A 250 27.99 18.64 1.26
N ALA A 251 27.05 19.39 1.84
CA ALA A 251 27.32 20.44 2.81
C ALA A 251 26.46 20.23 4.05
N VAL A 252 27.03 20.35 5.25
CA VAL A 252 26.33 20.11 6.52
C VAL A 252 26.64 21.22 7.50
N VAL A 253 25.60 21.80 8.08
CA VAL A 253 25.69 22.90 9.05
C VAL A 253 24.74 22.66 10.20
N ARG A 254 25.13 23.09 11.40
CA ARG A 254 24.25 23.10 12.57
C ARG A 254 23.52 24.44 12.65
N GLN A 255 22.20 24.39 12.75
CA GLN A 255 21.34 25.54 12.97
C GLN A 255 20.64 25.43 14.32
N ASP A 256 20.03 26.52 14.78
CA ASP A 256 19.25 26.52 16.03
C ASP A 256 18.10 25.51 16.00
N SER A 257 17.52 25.27 14.82
CA SER A 257 16.45 24.30 14.59
C SER A 257 16.93 22.86 14.39
N GLY A 258 18.22 22.59 14.57
CA GLY A 258 18.84 21.29 14.33
C GLY A 258 19.82 21.25 13.17
N PRO A 259 20.38 20.06 12.86
CA PRO A 259 21.34 19.89 11.78
C PRO A 259 20.66 19.93 10.41
N THR A 260 21.30 20.62 9.47
CA THR A 260 20.86 20.73 8.09
C THR A 260 21.94 20.20 7.16
N ALA A 261 21.58 19.21 6.35
CA ALA A 261 22.43 18.66 5.29
C ALA A 261 21.86 19.05 3.92
N ARG A 262 22.75 19.41 2.99
CA ARG A 262 22.42 19.71 1.60
C ARG A 262 23.17 18.76 0.69
N PHE A 263 22.41 17.97 -0.07
CA PHE A 263 22.94 17.12 -1.13
C PHE A 263 22.86 17.88 -2.45
N ILE A 264 23.97 18.46 -2.86
CA ILE A 264 24.03 19.49 -3.91
C ILE A 264 24.47 18.85 -5.22
N TRP A 265 23.63 18.92 -6.26
CA TRP A 265 24.05 18.58 -7.62
C TRP A 265 24.88 19.72 -8.23
N ARG A 266 24.51 20.96 -7.97
CA ARG A 266 25.24 22.14 -8.43
C ARG A 266 24.97 23.35 -7.54
N GLU A 267 25.95 24.24 -7.44
CA GLU A 267 25.82 25.52 -6.75
C GLU A 267 26.80 26.54 -7.33
N GLY A 268 26.33 27.76 -7.61
CA GLY A 268 27.13 28.82 -8.22
C GLY A 268 27.59 28.52 -9.64
N ALA A 269 26.91 27.61 -10.34
CA ALA A 269 27.28 27.12 -11.66
C ALA A 269 26.12 27.34 -12.64
N GLN A 270 26.01 28.56 -13.15
CA GLN A 270 24.95 29.00 -14.04
C GLN A 270 24.90 28.20 -15.35
N GLN A 271 23.75 27.60 -15.64
CA GLN A 271 23.47 26.93 -16.90
C GLN A 271 22.13 27.37 -17.47
N ASP A 272 22.13 27.84 -18.72
CA ASP A 272 20.91 28.08 -19.49
C ASP A 272 20.36 26.78 -20.12
N GLY A 273 19.06 26.79 -20.43
CA GLY A 273 18.36 25.68 -21.10
C GLY A 273 18.00 24.54 -20.14
N VAL A 274 17.77 23.36 -20.71
CA VAL A 274 17.25 22.20 -19.95
C VAL A 274 18.27 21.69 -18.93
N VAL A 275 17.83 21.56 -17.68
CA VAL A 275 18.63 20.99 -16.58
C VAL A 275 17.89 19.80 -15.98
N VAL A 276 18.57 18.65 -15.93
CA VAL A 276 18.03 17.40 -15.37
C VAL A 276 19.02 16.82 -14.37
N HIS A 277 18.53 16.49 -13.18
CA HIS A 277 19.28 15.78 -12.15
C HIS A 277 18.43 14.68 -11.54
N ALA A 278 19.07 13.58 -11.16
CA ALA A 278 18.42 12.50 -10.43
C ALA A 278 19.45 11.73 -9.59
N ALA A 279 19.09 11.34 -8.36
CA ALA A 279 19.98 10.61 -7.48
C ALA A 279 19.23 9.91 -6.34
N SER A 280 19.83 8.86 -5.81
CA SER A 280 19.28 8.06 -4.72
C SER A 280 20.05 8.26 -3.41
N LEU A 281 19.31 8.24 -2.31
CA LEU A 281 19.79 8.29 -0.94
C LEU A 281 19.16 7.15 -0.15
N VAL A 282 19.90 6.61 0.81
CA VAL A 282 19.34 5.76 1.86
C VAL A 282 19.33 6.53 3.16
N ILE A 283 18.19 6.51 3.82
CA ILE A 283 17.97 7.04 5.16
C ILE A 283 17.76 5.83 6.06
N SER A 284 18.54 5.67 7.12
CA SER A 284 18.45 4.52 8.02
C SER A 284 18.17 5.00 9.42
N VAL A 285 17.04 4.58 9.99
CA VAL A 285 16.71 4.75 11.41
C VAL A 285 17.12 3.45 12.10
N ALA A 286 18.22 3.49 12.84
CA ALA A 286 18.83 2.31 13.42
C ALA A 286 18.52 2.16 14.90
N ALA A 287 18.60 0.94 15.42
CA ALA A 287 18.40 0.68 16.84
C ALA A 287 19.51 1.28 17.71
N ASP A 288 20.76 1.24 17.20
CA ASP A 288 21.94 1.80 17.84
C ASP A 288 23.02 2.15 16.79
N GLU A 289 24.11 2.79 17.24
CA GLU A 289 25.21 3.20 16.36
C GLU A 289 25.95 2.02 15.71
N ALA A 290 26.00 0.86 16.37
CA ALA A 290 26.69 -0.32 15.86
C ALA A 290 25.87 -1.00 14.74
N ASP A 291 24.55 -1.06 14.89
CA ASP A 291 23.61 -1.45 13.85
C ASP A 291 23.73 -0.50 12.64
N LEU A 292 23.73 0.81 12.88
CA LEU A 292 23.87 1.82 11.82
C LEU A 292 25.17 1.64 11.03
N ALA A 293 26.30 1.47 11.72
CA ALA A 293 27.60 1.24 11.10
C ALA A 293 27.61 -0.02 10.23
N LYS A 294 26.98 -1.12 10.68
CA LYS A 294 26.83 -2.35 9.90
C LYS A 294 26.02 -2.12 8.63
N ARG A 295 24.89 -1.40 8.71
CA ARG A 295 24.01 -1.09 7.57
C ARG A 295 24.71 -0.26 6.50
N ILE A 296 25.36 0.83 6.92
CA ILE A 296 26.17 1.68 6.03
C ILE A 296 27.22 0.82 5.31
N ALA A 297 27.95 0.00 6.05
CA ALA A 297 29.01 -0.84 5.50
C ALA A 297 28.50 -1.97 4.58
N ALA A 298 27.26 -2.42 4.76
CA ALA A 298 26.62 -3.46 3.96
C ALA A 298 26.15 -2.93 2.60
N VAL A 299 25.50 -1.76 2.58
CA VAL A 299 24.99 -1.13 1.35
C VAL A 299 26.14 -0.76 0.39
N GLN A 300 27.28 -0.34 0.92
CA GLN A 300 28.47 -0.01 0.11
C GLN A 300 29.18 -1.25 -0.49
N ARG A 301 28.83 -2.47 -0.05
CA ARG A 301 29.51 -3.71 -0.45
C ARG A 301 28.51 -4.83 -0.76
N PRO A 302 27.65 -4.69 -1.79
CA PRO A 302 26.63 -5.70 -2.10
C PRO A 302 27.27 -7.07 -2.37
N LEU A 303 26.56 -8.13 -2.03
CA LEU A 303 27.00 -9.51 -2.24
C LEU A 303 26.65 -9.98 -3.66
N THR A 304 27.13 -11.15 -4.05
CA THR A 304 26.65 -11.86 -5.24
C THR A 304 26.15 -13.23 -4.81
N PRO A 305 24.83 -13.49 -4.87
CA PRO A 305 24.29 -14.79 -4.49
C PRO A 305 24.51 -15.84 -5.59
N GLN A 306 24.42 -17.11 -5.22
CA GLN A 306 24.29 -18.23 -6.15
C GLN A 306 22.82 -18.59 -6.34
N ILE A 307 22.38 -18.79 -7.59
CA ILE A 307 20.97 -19.07 -7.90
C ILE A 307 20.84 -20.43 -8.58
N THR A 308 19.86 -21.22 -8.13
CA THR A 308 19.39 -22.43 -8.79
C THR A 308 17.91 -22.29 -9.10
N GLY A 309 17.48 -22.63 -10.33
CA GLY A 309 16.09 -22.45 -10.77
C GLY A 309 15.74 -21.00 -11.16
N GLY A 310 16.72 -20.11 -11.26
CA GLY A 310 16.54 -18.71 -11.66
C GLY A 310 17.85 -18.10 -12.16
N GLU A 311 17.83 -16.80 -12.41
CA GLU A 311 18.97 -16.03 -12.90
C GLU A 311 19.17 -14.79 -12.02
N PHE A 312 20.33 -14.67 -11.37
CA PHE A 312 20.68 -13.42 -10.68
C PHE A 312 20.92 -12.34 -11.73
N ARG A 313 20.17 -11.26 -11.62
CA ARG A 313 20.25 -10.16 -12.56
C ARG A 313 21.20 -9.08 -12.04
N CYS A 314 20.82 -8.44 -10.94
CA CYS A 314 21.56 -7.33 -10.36
C CYS A 314 21.14 -7.07 -8.92
N TYR A 315 21.91 -6.19 -8.27
CA TYR A 315 21.48 -5.49 -7.06
C TYR A 315 21.12 -4.06 -7.46
N THR A 316 19.86 -3.66 -7.24
CA THR A 316 19.35 -2.31 -7.52
C THR A 316 19.58 -1.43 -6.31
N GLU A 317 20.30 -0.33 -6.49
CA GLU A 317 20.57 0.61 -5.40
C GLU A 317 19.33 1.47 -5.09
N GLU A 318 18.57 1.85 -6.12
CA GLU A 318 17.35 2.68 -6.03
C GLU A 318 16.38 2.22 -4.94
N ASP A 319 16.25 0.91 -4.72
CA ASP A 319 15.41 0.33 -3.69
C ASP A 319 16.13 -0.74 -2.84
N GLY A 320 17.41 -1.00 -3.05
CA GLY A 320 18.22 -1.91 -2.23
C GLY A 320 17.87 -3.39 -2.38
N ILE A 321 17.46 -3.82 -3.58
CA ILE A 321 16.96 -5.17 -3.84
C ILE A 321 17.91 -6.01 -4.69
N TYR A 322 18.01 -7.30 -4.39
CA TYR A 322 18.58 -8.32 -5.27
C TYR A 322 17.49 -8.85 -6.21
N GLU A 323 17.62 -8.56 -7.50
CA GLU A 323 16.69 -9.03 -8.53
C GLU A 323 17.07 -10.43 -9.02
N VAL A 324 16.12 -11.35 -8.94
CA VAL A 324 16.27 -12.71 -9.45
C VAL A 324 15.16 -12.97 -10.45
N GLY A 325 15.54 -13.17 -11.71
CA GLY A 325 14.61 -13.55 -12.76
C GLY A 325 14.23 -15.02 -12.63
N GLN A 326 12.94 -15.31 -12.79
CA GLN A 326 12.45 -16.68 -12.80
C GLN A 326 13.07 -17.47 -13.96
N GLY A 327 13.51 -18.71 -13.67
CA GLY A 327 13.96 -19.69 -14.66
C GLY A 327 13.05 -20.91 -14.67
N ASP A 328 13.00 -21.60 -13.53
CA ASP A 328 12.06 -22.65 -13.20
C ASP A 328 10.75 -22.03 -12.67
N PRO A 329 9.58 -22.37 -13.24
CA PRO A 329 8.30 -21.81 -12.81
C PRO A 329 7.80 -22.29 -11.44
N GLY A 330 8.32 -23.39 -10.92
CA GLY A 330 7.88 -23.98 -9.65
C GLY A 330 8.71 -23.51 -8.46
N LYS A 331 10.03 -23.34 -8.61
CA LYS A 331 10.93 -23.14 -7.47
C LYS A 331 12.22 -22.41 -7.83
N VAL A 332 12.66 -21.53 -6.94
CA VAL A 332 14.00 -20.93 -6.97
C VAL A 332 14.69 -21.08 -5.61
N VAL A 333 16.00 -21.31 -5.64
CA VAL A 333 16.87 -21.37 -4.47
C VAL A 333 17.99 -20.35 -4.64
N ILE A 334 18.18 -19.52 -3.62
CA ILE A 334 19.11 -18.38 -3.61
C ILE A 334 20.02 -18.55 -2.40
N GLU A 335 21.31 -18.75 -2.64
CA GLU A 335 22.31 -18.92 -1.58
C GLU A 335 23.17 -17.67 -1.46
N PHE A 336 23.15 -17.06 -0.29
CA PHE A 336 24.08 -16.01 0.10
C PHE A 336 25.23 -16.62 0.92
N PRO A 337 26.49 -16.19 0.70
CA PRO A 337 27.59 -16.60 1.55
C PRO A 337 27.37 -16.10 2.98
N LYS A 338 28.07 -16.71 3.95
CA LYS A 338 28.12 -16.17 5.31
C LYS A 338 28.57 -14.72 5.29
N ASP A 339 27.97 -13.90 6.16
CA ASP A 339 28.20 -12.47 6.17
C ASP A 339 28.43 -11.95 7.59
N ALA A 340 29.65 -11.49 7.86
CA ALA A 340 30.02 -11.00 9.19
C ALA A 340 29.28 -9.72 9.61
N LEU A 341 28.64 -9.02 8.67
CA LEU A 341 27.78 -7.87 8.97
C LEU A 341 26.37 -8.29 9.38
N GLU A 342 25.98 -9.56 9.16
CA GLU A 342 24.62 -10.05 9.34
C GLU A 342 23.59 -9.14 8.66
N ARG A 343 23.88 -8.70 7.43
CA ARG A 343 23.03 -7.74 6.73
C ARG A 343 21.65 -8.34 6.45
N VAL A 344 20.65 -7.47 6.34
CA VAL A 344 19.35 -7.86 5.79
C VAL A 344 19.46 -7.84 4.27
N VAL A 345 19.17 -8.96 3.62
CA VAL A 345 19.01 -9.04 2.17
C VAL A 345 17.54 -8.95 1.81
N ARG A 346 17.25 -8.23 0.72
CA ARG A 346 15.92 -8.09 0.14
C ARG A 346 15.96 -8.68 -1.26
N VAL A 347 15.11 -9.65 -1.53
CA VAL A 347 15.09 -10.34 -2.82
C VAL A 347 13.75 -10.11 -3.47
N ARG A 348 13.77 -9.68 -4.74
CA ARG A 348 12.60 -9.68 -5.62
C ARG A 348 12.78 -10.78 -6.66
N HIS A 349 12.00 -11.84 -6.53
CA HIS A 349 11.91 -12.89 -7.52
C HIS A 349 10.77 -12.57 -8.50
N TYR A 350 11.14 -12.17 -9.72
CA TYR A 350 10.19 -11.67 -10.72
C TYR A 350 9.94 -12.68 -11.83
N ARG A 351 8.68 -12.78 -12.27
CA ARG A 351 8.24 -13.58 -13.41
C ARG A 351 8.62 -12.84 -14.70
N ARG A 352 9.22 -13.55 -15.66
CA ARG A 352 9.32 -13.02 -17.03
C ARG A 352 7.96 -13.11 -17.72
N LYS A 353 7.52 -12.07 -18.44
CA LYS A 353 6.19 -12.07 -19.10
C LYS A 353 5.95 -13.28 -20.03
N THR A 354 7.01 -13.88 -20.57
CA THR A 354 6.97 -15.10 -21.40
C THR A 354 6.75 -16.41 -20.63
N GLN A 355 6.83 -16.39 -19.30
CA GLN A 355 6.66 -17.56 -18.44
C GLN A 355 5.23 -17.67 -17.90
N PRO A 356 4.76 -18.91 -17.61
CA PRO A 356 3.41 -19.13 -17.13
C PRO A 356 3.15 -18.41 -15.81
N ARG A 357 1.90 -17.96 -15.66
CA ARG A 357 1.38 -17.35 -14.44
C ARG A 357 1.13 -18.40 -13.36
N HIS A 358 1.15 -17.96 -12.11
CA HIS A 358 0.82 -18.79 -10.96
C HIS A 358 -0.29 -18.19 -10.13
N ARG A 359 -1.35 -18.97 -9.93
CA ARG A 359 -2.60 -18.53 -9.28
C ARG A 359 -2.86 -19.22 -7.94
N GLY A 360 -2.05 -20.24 -7.61
CA GLY A 360 -2.10 -20.91 -6.32
C GLY A 360 -1.35 -20.12 -5.25
N GLY A 361 -0.90 -20.74 -4.18
CA GLY A 361 -0.11 -20.05 -3.14
C GLY A 361 1.39 -20.01 -3.41
N VAL A 362 2.10 -19.14 -2.69
CA VAL A 362 3.55 -19.05 -2.67
C VAL A 362 4.04 -19.30 -1.25
N ILE A 363 5.04 -20.17 -1.10
CA ILE A 363 5.72 -20.41 0.18
C ILE A 363 7.19 -20.00 0.06
N ALA A 364 7.73 -19.46 1.13
CA ALA A 364 9.13 -19.04 1.20
C ALA A 364 9.78 -19.49 2.51
N PHE A 365 11.07 -19.82 2.44
CA PHE A 365 11.85 -20.26 3.59
C PHE A 365 13.25 -19.64 3.59
N ALA A 366 13.82 -19.41 4.77
CA ALA A 366 15.24 -19.15 4.96
C ALA A 366 15.82 -20.22 5.88
N ASN A 367 16.81 -20.98 5.41
CA ASN A 367 17.43 -22.07 6.17
C ASN A 367 16.43 -23.07 6.77
N GLY A 368 15.29 -23.27 6.09
CA GLY A 368 14.18 -24.14 6.54
C GLY A 368 13.11 -23.45 7.38
N GLU A 369 13.34 -22.23 7.85
CA GLU A 369 12.35 -21.46 8.61
C GLU A 369 11.41 -20.69 7.68
N PRO A 370 10.08 -20.71 7.91
CA PRO A 370 9.12 -19.98 7.07
C PRO A 370 9.36 -18.47 7.04
N LEU A 371 9.23 -17.88 5.84
CA LEU A 371 9.20 -16.44 5.61
C LEU A 371 7.80 -16.01 5.21
N ARG A 372 7.44 -14.74 5.48
CA ARG A 372 6.22 -14.11 4.99
C ARG A 372 6.53 -13.37 3.69
N PRO A 373 6.17 -13.91 2.51
CA PRO A 373 6.40 -13.21 1.26
C PRO A 373 5.43 -12.04 1.09
N GLN A 374 5.89 -10.98 0.46
CA GLN A 374 5.04 -9.94 -0.12
C GLN A 374 4.83 -10.27 -1.60
N LEU A 375 3.58 -10.36 -2.02
CA LEU A 375 3.19 -10.72 -3.38
C LEU A 375 2.62 -9.50 -4.09
N MET A 376 3.14 -9.21 -5.27
CA MET A 376 2.66 -8.09 -6.08
C MET A 376 2.47 -8.48 -7.54
N SER A 377 1.64 -7.68 -8.21
CA SER A 377 1.35 -7.77 -9.64
C SER A 377 1.27 -6.36 -10.21
N GLU A 378 1.98 -6.14 -11.32
CA GLU A 378 1.95 -4.90 -12.11
C GLU A 378 0.84 -4.96 -13.19
N GLY A 379 -0.04 -5.96 -13.16
CA GLY A 379 -1.24 -6.01 -14.02
C GLY A 379 -0.96 -6.20 -15.51
N GLU A 380 0.16 -6.84 -15.86
CA GLU A 380 0.75 -6.89 -17.22
C GLU A 380 1.19 -5.54 -17.79
N LEU A 381 0.98 -4.44 -17.08
CA LEU A 381 1.34 -3.12 -17.53
C LEU A 381 2.86 -2.99 -17.58
N THR A 382 3.30 -2.03 -18.36
CA THR A 382 4.65 -1.54 -18.30
C THR A 382 4.54 -0.24 -17.52
N ASP A 383 5.40 -0.01 -16.52
CA ASP A 383 5.53 1.27 -15.80
C ASP A 383 6.01 2.35 -16.79
N ASP A 384 5.21 2.69 -17.79
CA ASP A 384 5.44 3.76 -18.75
C ASP A 384 4.60 4.96 -18.32
N ILE A 385 5.23 5.82 -17.54
CA ILE A 385 4.65 7.05 -17.00
C ILE A 385 4.18 8.03 -18.10
N CYS A 386 4.62 7.84 -19.35
CA CYS A 386 4.38 8.76 -20.46
C CYS A 386 3.18 8.36 -21.34
N VAL A 387 2.59 7.17 -21.15
CA VAL A 387 1.52 6.69 -22.04
C VAL A 387 0.19 6.52 -21.29
N PRO A 388 -0.85 7.28 -21.67
CA PRO A 388 -2.20 7.04 -21.16
C PRO A 388 -2.75 5.77 -21.80
N MET A 389 -2.72 4.66 -21.06
CA MET A 389 -3.42 3.44 -21.44
C MET A 389 -4.69 3.32 -20.59
N ASP A 390 -5.85 3.55 -21.20
CA ASP A 390 -7.14 3.18 -20.62
C ASP A 390 -7.27 1.66 -20.75
N MET A 391 -6.90 0.94 -19.69
CA MET A 391 -6.79 -0.52 -19.70
C MET A 391 -7.80 -1.11 -18.73
N SER A 392 -8.60 -2.04 -19.25
CA SER A 392 -9.55 -2.85 -18.47
C SER A 392 -8.91 -3.39 -17.20
N HIS A 393 -9.65 -3.43 -16.08
CA HIS A 393 -9.28 -4.07 -14.82
C HIS A 393 -8.75 -5.51 -15.01
N ARG A 394 -7.46 -5.64 -15.30
CA ARG A 394 -6.78 -6.93 -15.32
C ARG A 394 -6.01 -7.02 -14.02
N ASN A 395 -6.70 -7.48 -12.99
CA ASN A 395 -6.00 -8.05 -11.85
C ASN A 395 -5.20 -9.23 -12.41
N ASP A 396 -3.91 -9.26 -12.14
CA ASP A 396 -3.08 -10.43 -12.42
C ASP A 396 -2.72 -11.12 -11.11
N SER A 397 -2.29 -12.37 -11.26
CA SER A 397 -2.03 -13.31 -10.18
C SER A 397 -0.83 -12.91 -9.33
N VAL A 398 0.38 -13.33 -9.71
CA VAL A 398 1.64 -12.88 -9.10
C VAL A 398 2.67 -12.71 -10.19
N ASP A 399 3.23 -11.50 -10.27
CA ASP A 399 4.41 -11.23 -11.08
C ASP A 399 5.68 -11.25 -10.24
N ASP A 400 5.63 -10.70 -9.02
CA ASP A 400 6.79 -10.63 -8.14
C ASP A 400 6.53 -11.18 -6.75
N VAL A 401 7.55 -11.87 -6.24
CA VAL A 401 7.64 -12.34 -4.86
C VAL A 401 8.79 -11.61 -4.18
N LEU A 402 8.47 -10.82 -3.16
CA LEU A 402 9.45 -10.13 -2.34
C LEU A 402 9.62 -10.86 -1.01
N VAL A 403 10.87 -11.09 -0.63
CA VAL A 403 11.24 -11.65 0.67
C VAL A 403 12.43 -10.89 1.25
N SER A 404 12.48 -10.78 2.57
CA SER A 404 13.65 -10.25 3.28
C SER A 404 14.10 -11.21 4.37
N HIS A 405 15.42 -11.27 4.60
CA HIS A 405 15.98 -12.10 5.66
C HIS A 405 17.35 -11.58 6.11
N ARG A 406 17.68 -11.78 7.39
CA ARG A 406 18.99 -11.45 7.95
C ARG A 406 19.98 -12.58 7.67
N LEU A 407 21.14 -12.26 7.10
CA LEU A 407 22.18 -13.26 6.83
C LEU A 407 22.86 -13.72 8.12
N SER A 408 23.41 -14.94 8.11
CA SER A 408 24.19 -15.48 9.22
C SER A 408 25.68 -15.15 9.08
N ALA A 409 26.33 -14.82 10.20
CA ALA A 409 27.79 -14.69 10.25
C ALA A 409 28.51 -16.05 10.23
N ASP A 410 27.83 -17.12 10.65
CA ASP A 410 28.44 -18.42 10.91
C ASP A 410 28.37 -19.38 9.71
N GLN A 411 27.30 -19.28 8.92
CA GLN A 411 27.02 -20.18 7.80
C GLN A 411 26.39 -19.44 6.61
N ALA A 412 26.41 -20.09 5.43
CA ALA A 412 25.66 -19.61 4.28
C ALA A 412 24.15 -19.60 4.59
N THR A 413 23.44 -18.66 4.00
CA THR A 413 21.97 -18.57 4.12
C THR A 413 21.34 -18.97 2.79
N THR A 414 20.43 -19.93 2.84
CA THR A 414 19.65 -20.39 1.69
C THR A 414 18.22 -19.87 1.80
N LEU A 415 17.81 -19.07 0.83
CA LEU A 415 16.41 -18.69 0.62
C LEU A 415 15.79 -19.61 -0.43
N GLN A 416 14.59 -20.12 -0.15
CA GLN A 416 13.80 -20.92 -1.08
C GLN A 416 12.45 -20.23 -1.29
N ILE A 417 12.04 -20.10 -2.56
CA ILE A 417 10.69 -19.62 -2.93
C ILE A 417 10.08 -20.68 -3.84
N GLU A 418 8.87 -21.13 -3.50
CA GLU A 418 8.18 -22.21 -4.19
C GLU A 418 6.71 -21.87 -4.42
N ARG A 419 6.21 -22.24 -5.59
CA ARG A 419 4.84 -22.01 -6.03
C ARG A 419 4.04 -23.31 -5.91
N VAL A 420 2.93 -23.26 -5.19
CA VAL A 420 2.10 -24.44 -4.83
C VAL A 420 0.62 -24.18 -5.12
N ALA A 421 -0.21 -25.22 -5.17
CA ALA A 421 -1.67 -25.03 -5.23
C ALA A 421 -2.19 -24.40 -3.93
N GLY A 422 -3.35 -23.73 -3.97
CA GLY A 422 -3.94 -23.05 -2.82
C GLY A 422 -4.46 -21.65 -3.14
N VAL A 423 -4.41 -20.76 -2.17
CA VAL A 423 -4.87 -19.36 -2.27
C VAL A 423 -3.73 -18.38 -1.96
N GLN A 424 -3.79 -17.15 -2.47
CA GLN A 424 -2.86 -16.06 -2.14
C GLN A 424 -3.49 -14.67 -2.28
N ALA A 425 -3.00 -13.70 -1.50
CA ALA A 425 -3.37 -12.29 -1.63
C ALA A 425 -2.23 -11.53 -2.31
N THR A 426 -2.51 -10.87 -3.44
CA THR A 426 -1.52 -10.13 -4.22
C THR A 426 -1.88 -8.66 -4.30
N TYR A 427 -0.96 -7.79 -3.88
CA TYR A 427 -1.08 -6.35 -4.06
C TYR A 427 -1.02 -5.96 -5.55
N GLN A 428 -1.92 -5.10 -6.00
CA GLN A 428 -1.97 -4.63 -7.38
C GLN A 428 -1.45 -3.20 -7.46
N SER A 429 -0.26 -3.01 -8.06
CA SER A 429 0.45 -1.72 -8.05
C SER A 429 -0.10 -0.72 -9.07
N GLU A 430 -0.76 -1.18 -10.14
CA GLU A 430 -1.29 -0.30 -11.20
C GLU A 430 -2.61 -0.85 -11.77
N ILE A 431 -3.76 -0.24 -11.43
CA ILE A 431 -5.08 -0.66 -11.97
C ILE A 431 -5.80 0.43 -12.80
N THR A 432 -5.33 1.67 -12.87
CA THR A 432 -6.00 2.66 -13.75
C THR A 432 -5.05 3.70 -14.33
N GLY A 433 -5.27 4.01 -15.61
CA GLY A 433 -4.36 4.76 -16.48
C GLY A 433 -3.98 6.17 -16.02
N VAL A 434 -2.96 6.70 -16.69
CA VAL A 434 -2.53 8.10 -16.58
C VAL A 434 -3.70 9.01 -16.97
N ASP A 435 -4.27 9.70 -16.00
CA ASP A 435 -5.01 10.94 -16.30
C ASP A 435 -4.00 12.04 -16.63
N LEU A 436 -4.10 12.56 -17.86
CA LEU A 436 -3.36 13.73 -18.34
C LEU A 436 -3.67 15.01 -17.54
N GLN A 437 -4.70 14.99 -16.68
CA GLN A 437 -5.03 16.05 -15.72
C GLN A 437 -4.68 15.71 -14.25
N ARG A 438 -3.79 14.73 -14.01
CA ARG A 438 -3.36 14.30 -12.65
C ARG A 438 -4.46 13.73 -11.74
N ARG A 439 -5.61 13.28 -12.26
CA ARG A 439 -6.68 12.60 -11.48
C ARG A 439 -6.79 11.11 -11.82
N ALA A 440 -5.67 10.40 -11.87
CA ALA A 440 -5.72 8.94 -11.91
C ALA A 440 -6.23 8.44 -10.55
N GLY A 441 -7.16 7.48 -10.56
CA GLY A 441 -7.66 6.83 -9.36
C GLY A 441 -6.55 6.04 -8.68
N SER A 442 -6.19 6.44 -7.46
CA SER A 442 -5.39 5.63 -6.56
C SER A 442 -6.25 4.45 -6.11
N ARG A 443 -6.19 3.32 -6.82
CA ARG A 443 -6.79 2.07 -6.32
C ARG A 443 -5.72 1.31 -5.55
N ARG A 444 -6.04 0.92 -4.32
CA ARG A 444 -5.15 0.14 -3.44
C ARG A 444 -5.86 -1.18 -3.17
N ASP A 445 -5.65 -2.18 -4.01
CA ASP A 445 -6.38 -3.45 -3.90
C ASP A 445 -5.42 -4.61 -3.61
N LEU A 446 -5.88 -5.53 -2.75
CA LEU A 446 -5.38 -6.90 -2.72
C LEU A 446 -6.29 -7.77 -3.59
N ALA A 447 -5.77 -8.31 -4.69
CA ALA A 447 -6.48 -9.34 -5.45
C ALA A 447 -6.20 -10.71 -4.84
N VAL A 448 -7.24 -11.43 -4.46
CA VAL A 448 -7.14 -12.78 -3.90
C VAL A 448 -7.28 -13.79 -5.02
N TRP A 449 -6.25 -14.60 -5.23
CA TRP A 449 -6.21 -15.66 -6.23
C TRP A 449 -6.27 -17.04 -5.60
N THR A 450 -6.83 -17.99 -6.34
CA THR A 450 -6.89 -19.40 -5.96
C THR A 450 -6.53 -20.28 -7.15
N SER A 451 -5.93 -21.44 -6.89
CA SER A 451 -5.67 -22.45 -7.91
C SER A 451 -6.94 -22.98 -8.59
N HIS A 452 -8.13 -22.76 -8.00
CA HIS A 452 -9.42 -23.08 -8.63
C HIS A 452 -9.81 -22.10 -9.74
N ASN A 453 -9.23 -20.88 -9.77
CA ASN A 453 -9.61 -19.86 -10.75
C ASN A 453 -8.50 -19.64 -11.77
N THR A 454 -8.87 -19.68 -13.05
CA THR A 454 -7.94 -19.52 -14.17
C THR A 454 -8.06 -18.19 -14.90
N HIS A 455 -9.14 -17.43 -14.69
CA HIS A 455 -9.42 -16.24 -15.49
C HIS A 455 -9.57 -14.97 -14.67
N ARG A 456 -10.06 -15.07 -13.44
CA ARG A 456 -10.35 -13.95 -12.54
C ARG A 456 -9.89 -14.26 -11.12
N PRO A 457 -9.52 -13.25 -10.32
CA PRO A 457 -9.35 -13.47 -8.88
C PRO A 457 -10.66 -13.96 -8.26
N LEU A 458 -10.54 -14.59 -7.09
CA LEU A 458 -11.68 -14.95 -6.25
C LEU A 458 -12.42 -13.70 -5.77
N LEU A 459 -11.68 -12.68 -5.35
CA LEU A 459 -12.20 -11.38 -4.91
C LEU A 459 -11.08 -10.32 -4.91
N GLU A 460 -11.45 -9.07 -4.69
CA GLU A 460 -10.56 -7.95 -4.42
C GLU A 460 -10.87 -7.39 -3.01
N VAL A 461 -9.87 -6.94 -2.26
CA VAL A 461 -10.05 -6.20 -0.99
C VAL A 461 -9.49 -4.79 -1.17
N ASP A 462 -10.32 -3.77 -0.98
CA ASP A 462 -9.92 -2.37 -1.04
C ASP A 462 -9.22 -1.94 0.27
N LEU A 463 -7.98 -1.48 0.17
CA LEU A 463 -7.17 -1.02 1.29
C LEU A 463 -7.47 0.43 1.71
N PHE A 464 -8.43 1.11 1.07
CA PHE A 464 -8.98 2.36 1.62
C PHE A 464 -10.11 2.11 2.62
N SER A 465 -11.01 1.17 2.33
CA SER A 465 -12.24 0.97 3.10
C SER A 465 -12.34 -0.39 3.82
N GLY A 466 -11.52 -1.36 3.42
CA GLY A 466 -11.60 -2.76 3.83
C GLY A 466 -12.67 -3.56 3.07
N ALA A 467 -13.41 -2.95 2.14
CA ALA A 467 -14.51 -3.61 1.44
C ALA A 467 -14.02 -4.77 0.57
N VAL A 468 -14.83 -5.82 0.49
CA VAL A 468 -14.64 -6.90 -0.46
C VAL A 468 -15.38 -6.56 -1.75
N HIS A 469 -14.68 -6.59 -2.87
CA HIS A 469 -15.24 -6.39 -4.20
C HIS A 469 -15.18 -7.66 -5.05
N ARG A 470 -16.13 -7.78 -5.97
CA ARG A 470 -16.11 -8.76 -7.07
C ARG A 470 -15.89 -10.21 -6.62
N LEU A 471 -16.58 -10.64 -5.56
CA LEU A 471 -16.54 -12.04 -5.14
C LEU A 471 -17.10 -12.94 -6.25
N THR A 472 -16.28 -13.87 -6.71
CA THR A 472 -16.51 -14.69 -7.90
C THR A 472 -16.57 -16.17 -7.55
N GLY A 473 -17.48 -16.92 -8.18
CA GLY A 473 -17.54 -18.38 -8.07
C GLY A 473 -16.25 -19.05 -8.54
N PHE A 474 -15.98 -20.29 -8.13
CA PHE A 474 -14.89 -21.04 -8.75
C PHE A 474 -15.13 -21.22 -10.25
N GLU A 475 -14.08 -21.01 -11.05
CA GLU A 475 -14.09 -21.06 -12.53
C GLU A 475 -15.06 -20.07 -13.22
N GLN A 476 -15.76 -19.21 -12.47
CA GLN A 476 -16.67 -18.20 -13.03
C GLN A 476 -15.89 -16.99 -13.59
N LEU A 477 -16.48 -16.34 -14.60
CA LEU A 477 -15.91 -15.16 -15.24
C LEU A 477 -16.47 -13.85 -14.70
N ASP A 478 -17.72 -13.87 -14.26
CA ASP A 478 -18.42 -12.73 -13.70
C ASP A 478 -18.57 -12.90 -12.18
N PRO A 479 -18.45 -11.83 -11.40
CA PRO A 479 -18.66 -11.89 -9.97
C PRO A 479 -20.14 -12.10 -9.62
N VAL A 480 -20.38 -12.72 -8.46
CA VAL A 480 -21.71 -12.86 -7.85
C VAL A 480 -22.05 -11.62 -7.03
N ILE A 481 -21.08 -11.15 -6.24
CA ILE A 481 -21.19 -9.93 -5.42
C ILE A 481 -20.27 -8.87 -6.01
N TRP A 482 -20.80 -7.68 -6.24
CA TRP A 482 -20.00 -6.53 -6.65
C TRP A 482 -19.26 -5.90 -5.48
N GLU A 483 -19.95 -5.69 -4.36
CA GLU A 483 -19.40 -5.05 -3.17
C GLU A 483 -20.03 -5.60 -1.89
N MET A 484 -19.20 -5.76 -0.86
CA MET A 484 -19.57 -6.11 0.50
C MET A 484 -18.70 -5.26 1.44
N PRO A 485 -19.24 -4.13 1.96
CA PRO A 485 -18.54 -3.31 2.93
C PRO A 485 -18.18 -4.13 4.18
N MET A 486 -16.95 -3.98 4.65
CA MET A 486 -16.44 -4.71 5.82
C MET A 486 -16.04 -3.76 6.95
N ALA A 487 -16.96 -2.84 7.23
CA ALA A 487 -16.86 -1.83 8.27
C ALA A 487 -18.21 -1.67 8.96
N TRP A 488 -18.23 -1.01 10.12
CA TRP A 488 -19.48 -0.63 10.79
C TRP A 488 -19.91 0.77 10.35
N PHE A 489 -21.19 0.94 10.03
CA PHE A 489 -21.72 2.20 9.54
C PHE A 489 -23.18 2.44 9.94
N LEU A 490 -23.64 3.68 9.73
CA LEU A 490 -25.05 4.04 9.81
C LEU A 490 -25.73 3.67 8.50
N SER A 491 -26.87 2.98 8.56
CA SER A 491 -27.71 2.71 7.39
C SER A 491 -28.08 4.02 6.69
N CYS A 492 -27.87 4.09 5.38
CA CYS A 492 -28.03 5.31 4.58
C CYS A 492 -27.20 6.51 5.10
N GLY A 493 -26.01 6.26 5.63
CA GLY A 493 -25.09 7.30 6.10
C GLY A 493 -24.75 8.31 5.00
N ILE A 494 -24.77 9.61 5.34
CA ILE A 494 -24.45 10.69 4.38
C ILE A 494 -23.16 11.46 4.72
N SER A 495 -22.43 11.04 5.77
CA SER A 495 -21.28 11.77 6.31
C SER A 495 -20.16 10.80 6.67
N PRO A 496 -18.87 11.16 6.48
CA PRO A 496 -17.74 10.35 6.94
C PRO A 496 -17.77 10.00 8.44
N HIS A 497 -18.48 10.79 9.24
CA HIS A 497 -18.69 10.51 10.67
C HIS A 497 -19.51 9.23 10.92
N HIS A 498 -20.33 8.84 9.94
CA HIS A 498 -21.22 7.67 9.98
C HIS A 498 -20.57 6.37 9.52
N TYR A 499 -19.29 6.37 9.19
CA TYR A 499 -18.58 5.19 8.68
C TYR A 499 -17.33 4.94 9.51
N CYS A 500 -17.14 3.73 10.00
CA CYS A 500 -15.90 3.30 10.67
C CYS A 500 -15.00 2.62 9.64
N ASN A 501 -14.57 3.34 8.61
CA ASN A 501 -13.80 2.80 7.48
C ASN A 501 -12.44 3.48 7.28
N LEU A 502 -11.99 4.34 8.20
CA LEU A 502 -10.65 4.91 8.13
C LEU A 502 -9.65 3.93 8.72
N ILE A 503 -8.95 3.18 7.86
CA ILE A 503 -7.97 2.17 8.27
C ILE A 503 -6.84 2.82 9.07
N GLN A 504 -6.60 2.29 10.26
CA GLN A 504 -5.51 2.67 11.16
C GLN A 504 -4.44 1.60 11.26
N ASP A 505 -4.81 0.33 11.05
CA ASP A 505 -3.92 -0.82 11.05
C ASP A 505 -4.48 -1.86 10.08
N PHE A 506 -3.60 -2.53 9.36
CA PHE A 506 -3.91 -3.60 8.44
C PHE A 506 -2.81 -4.67 8.51
N GLN A 507 -3.21 -5.93 8.62
CA GLN A 507 -2.30 -7.06 8.75
C GLN A 507 -2.79 -8.21 7.88
N ILE A 508 -1.86 -8.79 7.12
CA ILE A 508 -2.03 -10.04 6.38
C ILE A 508 -1.51 -11.18 7.27
N LEU A 509 -2.31 -11.62 8.22
CA LEU A 509 -1.93 -12.63 9.22
C LEU A 509 -1.47 -13.96 8.58
N ASP A 510 -2.10 -14.36 7.47
CA ASP A 510 -1.70 -15.50 6.65
C ASP A 510 -1.87 -15.14 5.16
N THR A 511 -0.84 -15.42 4.35
CA THR A 511 -0.79 -15.11 2.91
C THR A 511 -1.16 -16.31 2.03
N GLY A 512 -1.48 -17.47 2.60
CA GLY A 512 -1.64 -18.73 1.88
C GLY A 512 -0.51 -19.73 2.14
N PRO A 513 -0.56 -20.96 1.56
CA PRO A 513 -1.50 -21.43 0.53
C PRO A 513 -2.81 -22.00 1.08
N ALA A 514 -2.87 -22.36 2.36
CA ALA A 514 -4.01 -23.08 2.93
C ALA A 514 -5.21 -22.17 3.21
N ARG A 515 -4.94 -20.90 3.54
CA ARG A 515 -5.94 -19.87 3.78
C ARG A 515 -5.28 -18.49 3.69
N ILE A 516 -6.09 -17.46 3.47
CA ILE A 516 -5.69 -16.08 3.74
C ILE A 516 -6.37 -15.65 5.03
N GLU A 517 -5.63 -14.97 5.90
CA GLU A 517 -6.18 -14.30 7.06
C GLU A 517 -5.79 -12.82 6.99
N LEU A 518 -6.78 -11.95 7.02
CA LEU A 518 -6.62 -10.51 7.04
C LEU A 518 -7.22 -9.95 8.32
N TYR A 519 -6.58 -8.93 8.88
CA TYR A 519 -7.09 -8.14 9.98
C TYR A 519 -6.97 -6.67 9.64
N TRP A 520 -7.97 -5.88 9.98
CA TRP A 520 -7.84 -4.44 9.99
C TRP A 520 -8.64 -3.80 11.11
N ARG A 521 -8.11 -2.67 11.57
CA ARG A 521 -8.72 -1.80 12.57
C ARG A 521 -8.97 -0.45 11.94
N THR A 522 -10.20 0.01 12.05
CA THR A 522 -10.67 1.25 11.43
C THR A 522 -11.34 2.15 12.45
N LEU A 523 -11.32 3.46 12.19
CA LEU A 523 -12.03 4.47 12.96
C LEU A 523 -13.03 5.20 12.09
N ASN A 524 -13.96 5.93 12.70
CA ASN A 524 -14.64 7.01 12.01
C ASN A 524 -13.82 8.29 12.00
N ALA A 525 -14.27 9.27 11.22
CA ALA A 525 -13.57 10.55 10.99
C ALA A 525 -13.11 11.33 12.23
N ASN A 526 -13.69 11.07 13.41
CA ASN A 526 -13.37 11.74 14.67
C ASN A 526 -12.88 10.77 15.76
N GLY A 527 -12.56 9.52 15.43
CA GLY A 527 -12.10 8.51 16.39
C GLY A 527 -13.08 8.25 17.54
N ARG A 528 -14.39 8.38 17.30
CA ARG A 528 -15.44 8.19 18.33
C ARG A 528 -15.96 6.77 18.39
N ALA A 529 -15.77 6.01 17.32
CA ALA A 529 -16.07 4.59 17.24
C ALA A 529 -14.93 3.89 16.48
N GLN A 530 -14.66 2.66 16.89
CA GLN A 530 -13.68 1.78 16.28
C GLN A 530 -14.38 0.54 15.75
N SER A 531 -13.88 0.05 14.62
CA SER A 531 -14.23 -1.20 14.00
C SER A 531 -12.98 -2.07 13.92
N GLU A 532 -13.13 -3.35 14.24
CA GLU A 532 -12.13 -4.38 14.01
C GLU A 532 -12.77 -5.49 13.19
N THR A 533 -12.06 -5.91 12.14
CA THR A 533 -12.52 -6.97 11.23
C THR A 533 -11.42 -8.00 11.07
N TRP A 534 -11.79 -9.28 11.20
CA TRP A 534 -10.98 -10.43 10.84
C TRP A 534 -11.66 -11.15 9.68
N LEU A 535 -10.96 -11.33 8.57
CA LEU A 535 -11.45 -12.04 7.38
C LEU A 535 -10.56 -13.25 7.12
N THR A 536 -11.16 -14.43 7.07
CA THR A 536 -10.50 -15.68 6.68
C THR A 536 -11.08 -16.20 5.37
N ILE A 537 -10.19 -16.60 4.46
CA ILE A 537 -10.54 -17.16 3.15
C ILE A 537 -9.84 -18.53 3.06
N PRO A 538 -10.51 -19.63 3.42
CA PRO A 538 -9.93 -20.97 3.32
C PRO A 538 -9.78 -21.39 1.85
N ALA A 539 -8.72 -22.14 1.55
CA ALA A 539 -8.51 -22.73 0.23
C ALA A 539 -9.12 -24.14 0.10
N ASP A 540 -9.17 -24.89 1.21
CA ASP A 540 -9.67 -26.27 1.24
C ASP A 540 -11.19 -26.32 1.48
N THR A 541 -11.94 -25.65 0.61
CA THR A 541 -13.40 -25.69 0.60
C THR A 541 -13.90 -26.05 -0.80
N PRO A 542 -15.01 -26.78 -0.93
CA PRO A 542 -15.55 -27.14 -2.24
C PRO A 542 -16.09 -25.92 -3.01
N ARG A 543 -16.26 -24.80 -2.32
CA ARG A 543 -16.90 -23.57 -2.79
C ARG A 543 -16.19 -22.35 -2.20
N PRO A 544 -16.22 -21.18 -2.88
CA PRO A 544 -15.76 -19.92 -2.29
C PRO A 544 -16.46 -19.62 -0.97
N ARG A 545 -15.66 -19.40 0.07
CA ARG A 545 -16.13 -19.16 1.43
C ARG A 545 -15.34 -18.03 2.07
N LEU A 546 -16.06 -17.15 2.77
CA LEU A 546 -15.51 -16.06 3.57
C LEU A 546 -16.01 -16.24 5.00
N GLU A 547 -15.08 -16.23 5.95
CA GLU A 547 -15.39 -16.29 7.37
C GLU A 547 -14.97 -14.97 8.01
N VAL A 548 -15.95 -14.27 8.58
CA VAL A 548 -15.77 -12.90 9.02
C VAL A 548 -16.14 -12.80 10.49
N ARG A 549 -15.28 -12.14 11.25
CA ARG A 549 -15.60 -11.64 12.59
C ARG A 549 -15.46 -10.14 12.59
N MET A 550 -16.46 -9.44 13.13
CA MET A 550 -16.46 -7.99 13.23
C MET A 550 -16.83 -7.56 14.63
N ARG A 551 -16.14 -6.54 15.13
CA ARG A 551 -16.41 -5.91 16.41
C ARG A 551 -16.43 -4.39 16.26
N MET A 552 -17.46 -3.74 16.76
CA MET A 552 -17.51 -2.30 16.95
C MET A 552 -17.39 -1.97 18.42
N GLU A 553 -16.54 -0.99 18.75
CA GLU A 553 -16.49 -0.37 20.07
C GLU A 553 -16.78 1.13 19.97
N VAL A 554 -17.76 1.59 20.73
CA VAL A 554 -18.03 3.01 20.87
C VAL A 554 -17.03 3.60 21.85
N LEU A 555 -16.02 4.31 21.34
CA LEU A 555 -14.96 4.91 22.16
C LEU A 555 -15.45 6.16 22.92
N ARG A 556 -16.35 6.95 22.31
CA ARG A 556 -16.91 8.17 22.92
C ARG A 556 -18.42 8.24 22.80
N GLN A 557 -18.94 8.22 21.59
CA GLN A 557 -20.38 8.20 21.31
C GLN A 557 -20.62 7.77 19.86
N TRP A 558 -21.75 7.11 19.62
CA TRP A 558 -22.28 6.86 18.28
C TRP A 558 -23.66 7.50 18.14
N ASP A 559 -23.80 8.40 17.16
CA ASP A 559 -24.98 9.25 17.01
C ASP A 559 -26.06 8.62 16.11
N GLY A 560 -25.76 7.45 15.52
CA GLY A 560 -26.62 6.76 14.57
C GLY A 560 -27.73 5.93 15.22
N GLY A 561 -28.92 5.94 14.61
CA GLY A 561 -30.06 5.11 15.02
C GLY A 561 -29.96 3.64 14.59
N THR A 562 -29.01 3.31 13.73
CA THR A 562 -28.64 1.93 13.39
C THR A 562 -27.12 1.75 13.51
N VAL A 563 -26.72 0.49 13.63
CA VAL A 563 -25.33 0.04 13.61
C VAL A 563 -25.28 -1.14 12.63
N GLU A 564 -24.95 -0.85 11.39
CA GLU A 564 -24.93 -1.78 10.26
C GLU A 564 -23.53 -2.34 10.03
N PHE A 565 -23.46 -3.61 9.61
CA PHE A 565 -22.20 -4.31 9.33
C PHE A 565 -22.24 -5.16 8.05
N SER A 566 -23.42 -5.39 7.48
CA SER A 566 -23.60 -6.16 6.25
C SER A 566 -24.55 -5.41 5.35
N ASP A 567 -24.05 -5.04 4.17
CA ASP A 567 -24.79 -4.36 3.10
C ASP A 567 -24.29 -4.89 1.76
N ILE A 568 -24.86 -6.00 1.29
CA ILE A 568 -24.34 -6.71 0.11
C ILE A 568 -24.97 -6.15 -1.17
N PHE A 569 -24.12 -5.79 -2.13
CA PHE A 569 -24.48 -5.37 -3.48
C PHE A 569 -24.16 -6.46 -4.52
N PRO A 570 -25.16 -7.18 -5.01
CA PRO A 570 -25.06 -8.06 -6.17
C PRO A 570 -24.58 -7.40 -7.46
N TYR A 571 -23.91 -8.20 -8.30
CA TYR A 571 -23.44 -7.78 -9.62
C TYR A 571 -24.58 -7.81 -10.67
N PRO A 572 -24.63 -6.88 -11.67
CA PRO A 572 -23.60 -5.92 -12.06
C PRO A 572 -23.79 -4.48 -11.62
N SER A 573 -24.93 -4.13 -11.05
CA SER A 573 -25.16 -2.75 -10.65
C SER A 573 -26.27 -2.63 -9.60
N ARG A 574 -26.37 -1.43 -9.03
CA ARG A 574 -27.49 -0.98 -8.18
C ARG A 574 -28.86 -0.88 -8.90
N LEU A 575 -28.94 -1.22 -10.18
CA LEU A 575 -30.17 -1.13 -10.96
C LEU A 575 -30.94 -2.45 -10.85
N PRO A 576 -32.17 -2.43 -10.29
CA PRO A 576 -33.02 -3.62 -10.14
C PRO A 576 -33.15 -4.47 -11.39
N GLU A 577 -33.20 -3.84 -12.57
CA GLU A 577 -33.48 -4.52 -13.84
C GLU A 577 -32.28 -5.32 -14.34
N THR A 578 -31.10 -5.14 -13.73
CA THR A 578 -29.85 -5.82 -14.12
C THR A 578 -29.51 -6.99 -13.20
N TRP A 579 -30.29 -7.18 -12.14
CA TRP A 579 -30.09 -8.24 -11.16
C TRP A 579 -30.43 -9.61 -11.73
N GLN A 580 -29.67 -10.61 -11.28
CA GLN A 580 -29.81 -11.99 -11.72
C GLN A 580 -30.29 -12.94 -10.63
N HIS A 581 -30.49 -12.45 -9.41
CA HIS A 581 -31.07 -13.22 -8.31
C HIS A 581 -32.55 -12.88 -8.21
N ASP A 582 -33.43 -13.87 -8.12
CA ASP A 582 -34.88 -13.67 -8.10
C ASP A 582 -35.43 -13.29 -6.72
N ALA A 583 -34.76 -13.73 -5.66
CA ALA A 583 -35.25 -13.57 -4.29
C ALA A 583 -34.16 -13.64 -3.23
N VAL A 584 -34.48 -13.03 -2.08
CA VAL A 584 -33.77 -13.20 -0.81
C VAL A 584 -34.70 -13.93 0.17
N MET A 585 -34.22 -15.01 0.75
CA MET A 585 -34.89 -15.71 1.85
C MET A 585 -34.15 -15.43 3.15
N PHE A 586 -34.81 -14.84 4.14
CA PHE A 586 -34.31 -14.72 5.51
C PHE A 586 -34.95 -15.78 6.39
N MET A 587 -34.16 -16.40 7.27
CA MET A 587 -34.62 -17.38 8.24
C MET A 587 -34.02 -17.13 9.62
N GLN A 588 -34.88 -17.21 10.64
CA GLN A 588 -34.51 -17.32 12.04
C GLN A 588 -35.30 -18.46 12.69
N LYS A 589 -35.00 -18.83 13.94
CA LYS A 589 -35.50 -20.03 14.65
C LYS A 589 -36.93 -20.46 14.28
N ASN A 590 -37.89 -19.53 14.27
CA ASN A 590 -39.30 -19.79 13.94
C ASN A 590 -39.86 -18.80 12.89
N SER A 591 -39.01 -18.12 12.14
CA SER A 591 -39.42 -17.10 11.18
C SER A 591 -38.77 -17.34 9.83
N THR A 592 -39.55 -17.16 8.76
CA THR A 592 -39.04 -17.18 7.39
C THR A 592 -39.71 -16.06 6.63
N SER A 593 -38.91 -15.19 6.01
CA SER A 593 -39.37 -14.13 5.12
C SER A 593 -38.74 -14.34 3.75
N MET A 594 -39.51 -14.16 2.69
CA MET A 594 -39.04 -14.23 1.31
C MET A 594 -39.40 -12.92 0.62
N ILE A 595 -38.39 -12.28 0.04
CA ILE A 595 -38.53 -11.00 -0.66
C ILE A 595 -38.09 -11.22 -2.10
N TYR A 596 -38.95 -10.87 -3.06
CA TYR A 596 -38.66 -11.01 -4.48
C TYR A 596 -38.03 -9.73 -5.04
N THR A 597 -36.92 -9.86 -5.76
CA THR A 597 -36.07 -8.74 -6.19
C THR A 597 -36.68 -7.91 -7.32
N LEU A 598 -37.54 -8.50 -8.16
CA LEU A 598 -38.19 -7.81 -9.29
C LEU A 598 -39.30 -6.81 -8.86
N ARG A 599 -39.65 -6.79 -7.58
CA ARG A 599 -40.60 -5.83 -6.97
C ARG A 599 -40.23 -5.61 -5.50
N PRO A 600 -39.17 -4.87 -5.19
CA PRO A 600 -38.85 -4.59 -3.81
C PRO A 600 -39.81 -3.47 -3.36
N ASP A 601 -41.04 -3.81 -3.00
CA ASP A 601 -41.75 -3.03 -2.01
C ASP A 601 -40.80 -2.89 -0.79
N THR A 602 -40.73 -1.70 -0.18
CA THR A 602 -39.85 -1.45 0.98
C THR A 602 -40.17 -2.44 2.08
N SER A 603 -39.46 -3.57 2.07
CA SER A 603 -39.80 -4.78 2.82
C SER A 603 -38.77 -4.92 3.92
N SER A 604 -38.86 -4.02 4.90
CA SER A 604 -38.19 -4.25 6.18
C SER A 604 -38.81 -5.47 6.84
N SER A 605 -38.01 -6.47 7.18
CA SER A 605 -38.43 -7.66 7.90
C SER A 605 -37.62 -7.75 9.19
N SER A 606 -38.26 -7.59 10.34
CA SER A 606 -37.67 -8.03 11.60
C SER A 606 -38.48 -9.22 12.08
N ALA A 607 -37.81 -10.24 12.63
CA ALA A 607 -38.55 -11.24 13.39
C ALA A 607 -39.14 -10.56 14.64
N ASP A 608 -40.38 -10.91 14.99
CA ASP A 608 -40.92 -10.54 16.30
C ASP A 608 -39.95 -10.95 17.42
N ASP A 609 -39.91 -10.20 18.53
CA ASP A 609 -39.02 -10.47 19.68
C ASP A 609 -39.08 -11.93 20.17
N SER A 610 -40.22 -12.62 19.99
CA SER A 610 -40.40 -14.02 20.38
C SER A 610 -39.77 -15.05 19.41
N ALA A 611 -39.52 -14.64 18.16
CA ALA A 611 -38.92 -15.45 17.10
C ALA A 611 -37.45 -15.10 16.84
N ALA A 612 -36.96 -13.98 17.38
CA ALA A 612 -35.57 -13.56 17.30
C ALA A 612 -34.64 -14.53 18.06
N GLY A 613 -33.92 -15.36 17.30
CA GLY A 613 -32.83 -16.18 17.82
C GLY A 613 -31.48 -15.47 17.74
N PRO A 614 -30.41 -16.06 18.31
CA PRO A 614 -29.05 -15.57 18.12
C PRO A 614 -28.55 -15.68 16.68
N HIS A 615 -29.21 -16.48 15.83
CA HIS A 615 -28.76 -16.76 14.48
C HIS A 615 -29.69 -16.14 13.44
N LEU A 616 -29.09 -15.70 12.33
CA LEU A 616 -29.78 -15.30 11.12
C LEU A 616 -29.14 -16.06 9.95
N PHE A 617 -29.97 -16.72 9.16
CA PHE A 617 -29.57 -17.22 7.85
C PHE A 617 -30.23 -16.36 6.79
N TYR A 618 -29.52 -16.05 5.71
CA TYR A 618 -30.17 -15.66 4.47
C TYR A 618 -29.55 -16.29 3.23
N GLY A 619 -30.38 -16.51 2.22
CA GLY A 619 -29.98 -16.94 0.90
C GLY A 619 -30.47 -15.96 -0.16
N LEU A 620 -29.55 -15.37 -0.94
CA LEU A 620 -29.84 -14.65 -2.17
C LEU A 620 -29.63 -15.62 -3.34
N PHE A 621 -30.70 -15.97 -4.06
CA PHE A 621 -30.67 -17.16 -4.92
C PHE A 621 -31.38 -17.00 -6.27
N ALA A 622 -31.34 -18.11 -7.04
CA ALA A 622 -31.79 -18.27 -8.42
C ALA A 622 -30.95 -17.48 -9.42
N SER A 623 -29.61 -17.50 -9.28
CA SER A 623 -28.68 -16.87 -10.23
C SER A 623 -27.72 -17.87 -10.85
N ASP A 624 -27.58 -17.82 -12.18
CA ASP A 624 -26.63 -18.65 -12.94
C ASP A 624 -25.17 -18.36 -12.63
N ARG A 625 -24.87 -17.20 -12.05
CA ARG A 625 -23.52 -16.84 -11.58
C ARG A 625 -23.16 -17.50 -10.25
N GLY A 626 -24.17 -17.96 -9.51
CA GLY A 626 -24.06 -18.49 -8.17
C GLY A 626 -24.96 -17.76 -7.18
N ASN A 627 -25.36 -18.48 -6.13
CA ASN A 627 -26.20 -17.97 -5.04
C ASN A 627 -25.34 -17.62 -3.84
N VAL A 628 -25.76 -16.65 -3.03
CA VAL A 628 -25.06 -16.24 -1.82
C VAL A 628 -25.80 -16.81 -0.61
N LEU A 629 -25.10 -17.61 0.18
CA LEU A 629 -25.58 -18.11 1.47
C LEU A 629 -24.83 -17.38 2.57
N ALA A 630 -25.55 -16.79 3.52
CA ALA A 630 -24.97 -16.13 4.67
C ALA A 630 -25.55 -16.68 5.97
N PHE A 631 -24.69 -16.98 6.93
CA PHE A 631 -25.06 -17.37 8.27
C PHE A 631 -24.38 -16.46 9.28
N MET A 632 -25.15 -15.83 10.17
CA MET A 632 -24.69 -14.80 11.08
C MET A 632 -25.03 -15.17 12.54
N ASN A 633 -24.11 -14.87 13.44
CA ASN A 633 -24.23 -15.12 14.87
C ASN A 633 -24.18 -13.81 15.67
N ASN A 634 -25.25 -13.51 16.38
CA ASN A 634 -25.40 -12.36 17.27
C ASN A 634 -25.11 -12.73 18.72
N ARG A 635 -23.93 -12.34 19.20
CA ARG A 635 -23.50 -12.56 20.59
C ARG A 635 -24.31 -11.75 21.60
N GLN A 636 -24.98 -10.67 21.17
CA GLN A 636 -25.77 -9.76 22.00
C GLN A 636 -27.30 -9.84 21.76
N HIS A 637 -27.82 -10.95 21.21
CA HIS A 637 -29.22 -11.04 20.77
C HIS A 637 -30.27 -10.71 21.84
N LYS A 638 -29.98 -10.94 23.13
CA LYS A 638 -30.91 -10.60 24.23
C LYS A 638 -31.02 -9.09 24.45
N GLN A 639 -29.98 -8.34 24.12
CA GLN A 639 -29.89 -6.90 24.30
C GLN A 639 -30.34 -6.17 23.04
N CYS A 640 -29.87 -6.63 21.87
CA CYS A 640 -30.12 -6.04 20.57
C CYS A 640 -30.25 -7.16 19.51
N PRO A 641 -31.49 -7.52 19.09
CA PRO A 641 -31.69 -8.51 18.03
C PRO A 641 -31.25 -7.96 16.67
N PHE A 642 -31.09 -8.85 15.69
CA PHE A 642 -30.86 -8.44 14.31
C PHE A 642 -32.10 -7.75 13.73
N HIS A 643 -31.86 -6.71 12.93
CA HIS A 643 -32.81 -6.12 12.01
C HIS A 643 -32.28 -6.31 10.58
N PHE A 644 -33.14 -6.72 9.64
CA PHE A 644 -32.73 -6.99 8.27
C PHE A 644 -33.77 -6.50 7.26
N SER A 645 -33.32 -6.18 6.05
CA SER A 645 -34.20 -5.67 5.00
C SER A 645 -33.55 -5.79 3.64
N VAL A 646 -34.39 -5.82 2.60
CA VAL A 646 -33.95 -5.53 1.23
C VAL A 646 -34.40 -4.11 0.90
N CYS A 647 -33.48 -3.26 0.46
CA CYS A 647 -33.84 -1.90 0.07
C CYS A 647 -34.68 -1.87 -1.19
N GLY A 648 -35.73 -1.06 -1.19
CA GLY A 648 -36.53 -0.79 -2.40
C GLY A 648 -35.81 0.05 -3.46
N ASN A 649 -34.77 0.79 -3.08
CA ASN A 649 -34.16 1.83 -3.94
C ASN A 649 -32.91 1.37 -4.67
N TYR A 650 -32.02 0.65 -3.99
CA TYR A 650 -30.74 0.20 -4.53
C TYR A 650 -30.66 -1.33 -4.63
N ILE A 651 -31.66 -2.02 -4.07
CA ILE A 651 -31.73 -3.46 -3.80
C ILE A 651 -30.42 -3.91 -3.20
N ASP A 652 -30.29 -3.77 -1.90
CA ASP A 652 -29.11 -4.17 -1.15
C ASP A 652 -29.59 -4.88 0.11
N VAL A 653 -28.80 -5.86 0.55
CA VAL A 653 -29.19 -6.77 1.64
C VAL A 653 -28.59 -6.27 2.94
N HIS A 654 -29.43 -5.59 3.71
CA HIS A 654 -29.06 -4.97 4.99
C HIS A 654 -29.20 -5.95 6.15
N VAL A 655 -28.18 -6.00 7.01
CA VAL A 655 -28.28 -6.55 8.37
C VAL A 655 -27.63 -5.59 9.36
N ASN A 656 -28.39 -5.17 10.36
CA ASN A 656 -27.97 -4.17 11.33
C ASN A 656 -28.54 -4.43 12.74
N PHE A 657 -28.02 -3.66 13.68
CA PHE A 657 -28.57 -3.51 15.02
C PHE A 657 -29.34 -2.18 15.13
N MET A 658 -30.40 -2.17 15.94
CA MET A 658 -31.12 -0.96 16.32
C MET A 658 -30.90 -0.69 17.81
N PRO A 659 -29.96 0.21 18.18
CA PRO A 659 -29.72 0.56 19.57
C PRO A 659 -30.97 1.14 20.24
N LYS A 660 -31.25 0.74 21.48
CA LYS A 660 -32.40 1.25 22.26
C LYS A 660 -32.25 2.71 22.69
N THR A 661 -31.04 3.23 22.67
CA THR A 661 -30.73 4.59 23.12
C THR A 661 -29.73 5.22 22.16
N VAL A 662 -30.02 6.45 21.73
CA VAL A 662 -29.19 7.26 20.84
C VAL A 662 -29.02 8.64 21.51
N PRO A 663 -27.80 9.19 21.63
CA PRO A 663 -26.54 8.59 21.19
C PRO A 663 -26.17 7.35 22.01
N VAL A 664 -25.56 6.36 21.37
CA VAL A 664 -25.04 5.16 22.02
C VAL A 664 -23.82 5.56 22.87
N PRO A 665 -23.75 5.18 24.16
CA PRO A 665 -22.70 5.64 25.05
C PRO A 665 -21.36 4.93 24.83
N ALA A 666 -20.28 5.57 25.26
CA ALA A 666 -18.93 4.99 25.32
C ALA A 666 -18.90 3.63 26.05
N GLY A 667 -18.04 2.73 25.58
CA GLY A 667 -17.89 1.36 26.09
C GLY A 667 -18.94 0.37 25.58
N THR A 668 -19.91 0.82 24.77
CA THR A 668 -20.86 -0.09 24.12
C THR A 668 -20.15 -0.88 23.01
N VAL A 669 -20.40 -2.19 22.95
CA VAL A 669 -19.78 -3.10 21.98
C VAL A 669 -20.85 -3.86 21.18
N PHE A 670 -20.67 -3.92 19.87
CA PHE A 670 -21.40 -4.80 18.96
C PHE A 670 -20.40 -5.83 18.38
N ASP A 671 -20.76 -7.12 18.34
CA ASP A 671 -19.86 -8.20 17.92
C ASP A 671 -20.68 -9.22 17.12
N VAL A 672 -20.22 -9.54 15.91
CA VAL A 672 -20.86 -10.49 15.01
C VAL A 672 -19.80 -11.38 14.38
N ASP A 673 -20.13 -12.65 14.27
CA ASP A 673 -19.41 -13.58 13.39
C ASP A 673 -20.36 -13.98 12.27
N PHE A 674 -19.88 -14.03 11.03
CA PHE A 674 -20.67 -14.54 9.92
C PHE A 674 -19.82 -15.28 8.89
N VAL A 675 -20.49 -16.18 8.19
CA VAL A 675 -19.94 -16.92 7.06
C VAL A 675 -20.74 -16.56 5.83
N THR A 676 -20.05 -16.26 4.74
CA THR A 676 -20.64 -16.10 3.40
C THR A 676 -20.05 -17.17 2.48
N GLU A 677 -20.89 -17.99 1.86
CA GLU A 677 -20.48 -19.05 0.93
C GLU A 677 -21.25 -18.94 -0.39
N LEU A 678 -20.57 -19.15 -1.52
CA LEU A 678 -21.20 -19.21 -2.83
C LEU A 678 -21.72 -20.62 -3.13
N TYR A 679 -22.94 -20.76 -3.63
CA TYR A 679 -23.58 -22.06 -3.82
C TYR A 679 -24.43 -22.14 -5.10
N GLY A 680 -24.40 -23.30 -5.75
CA GLY A 680 -25.33 -23.65 -6.83
C GLY A 680 -25.30 -22.69 -8.03
N ASN A 681 -26.43 -22.65 -8.74
CA ASN A 681 -26.68 -21.84 -9.94
C ASN A 681 -28.17 -21.44 -10.02
N GLY A 682 -28.65 -21.02 -11.19
CA GLY A 682 -30.04 -20.60 -11.42
C GLY A 682 -31.09 -21.70 -11.20
N ASP A 683 -30.70 -22.98 -11.22
CA ASP A 683 -31.61 -24.10 -10.95
C ASP A 683 -31.90 -24.30 -9.45
N THR A 684 -31.27 -23.49 -8.58
CA THR A 684 -31.42 -23.61 -7.12
C THR A 684 -32.80 -23.14 -6.68
N THR A 685 -33.59 -24.04 -6.08
CA THR A 685 -34.97 -23.75 -5.69
C THR A 685 -35.07 -23.14 -4.29
N ALA A 686 -36.19 -22.46 -4.04
CA ALA A 686 -36.49 -21.93 -2.71
C ALA A 686 -36.56 -23.03 -1.64
N GLU A 687 -37.02 -24.24 -1.98
CA GLU A 687 -37.05 -25.38 -1.06
C GLU A 687 -35.65 -25.84 -0.67
N GLN A 688 -34.71 -25.84 -1.62
CA GLN A 688 -33.31 -26.17 -1.34
C GLN A 688 -32.68 -25.14 -0.40
N ILE A 689 -32.86 -23.84 -0.67
CA ILE A 689 -32.38 -22.77 0.21
C ILE A 689 -33.00 -22.87 1.61
N ARG A 690 -34.30 -23.18 1.68
CA ARG A 690 -35.01 -23.37 2.96
C ARG A 690 -34.44 -24.57 3.74
N ALA A 691 -34.13 -25.67 3.05
CA ALA A 691 -33.57 -26.86 3.68
C ALA A 691 -32.17 -26.58 4.26
N ILE A 692 -31.31 -25.92 3.48
CA ILE A 692 -29.97 -25.46 3.92
C ILE A 692 -30.10 -24.53 5.12
N GLY A 693 -30.98 -23.52 5.05
CA GLY A 693 -31.19 -22.57 6.14
C GLY A 693 -31.72 -23.23 7.42
N ALA A 694 -32.66 -24.16 7.30
CA ALA A 694 -33.19 -24.91 8.44
C ALA A 694 -32.12 -25.81 9.09
N ALA A 695 -31.32 -26.51 8.29
CA ALA A 695 -30.20 -27.32 8.78
C ALA A 695 -29.16 -26.44 9.49
N SER A 696 -28.81 -25.31 8.87
CA SER A 696 -27.82 -24.37 9.42
C SER A 696 -28.27 -23.76 10.75
N LEU A 697 -29.54 -23.31 10.83
CA LEU A 697 -30.11 -22.80 12.08
C LEU A 697 -30.18 -23.86 13.18
N ALA A 698 -30.39 -25.13 12.82
CA ALA A 698 -30.40 -26.23 13.79
C ALA A 698 -29.00 -26.60 14.28
N ALA A 699 -28.00 -26.55 13.39
CA ALA A 699 -26.60 -26.81 13.71
C ALA A 699 -25.92 -25.65 14.46
N GLY A 700 -26.36 -24.41 14.24
CA GLY A 700 -25.70 -23.22 14.75
C GLY A 700 -24.50 -22.77 13.90
N GLU A 701 -24.37 -23.32 12.69
CA GLU A 701 -23.32 -23.03 11.71
C GLU A 701 -23.86 -23.23 10.28
N LEU A 702 -23.19 -22.67 9.26
CA LEU A 702 -23.61 -22.87 7.87
C LEU A 702 -23.36 -24.32 7.42
N THR A 703 -24.43 -25.04 7.06
CA THR A 703 -24.39 -26.44 6.60
C THR A 703 -25.00 -26.54 5.20
N VAL A 704 -24.19 -26.90 4.20
CA VAL A 704 -24.56 -26.81 2.76
C VAL A 704 -24.66 -28.18 2.07
N ASP A 705 -24.33 -29.28 2.77
CA ASP A 705 -24.25 -30.64 2.21
C ASP A 705 -25.45 -31.54 2.52
#